data_AF-A0A024TRZ1-F1
#
_entry.id   AF-A0A024TRZ1-F1
#
_cell.length_a   1.000
_cell.length_b   1.000
_cell.length_c   1.000
_cell.angle_alpha   90.00
_cell.angle_beta   90.00
_cell.angle_gamma   90.00
#
_symmetry.space_group_name_H-M   'P 1'
#
loop_
_entity.id
_entity.type
_entity.pdbx_description
1 polymer ?
#
loop_
_entity_poly.entity_id
_entity_poly.type
_entity_poly.pdbx_seq_one_letter_code
_entity_poly.pdbx_strand_id
1 'polypeptide(L)'
;MAWWWSTSPWVVKTRAKSTYVERQESGTGLSIRHPWKRVVAVVLLLGVNIVVHVVNPVAYSRAMVAIPVYGTAFNFLCRAMLPDDTIGTVTLRVTLALLTVVLGCIFTRAMIFPILRRYLSMFSSGHAELGRLESIKTSGGLAAISHRTVNAFANGGRPYSIDVYIGSVSQGSWTIMYFLIPLYLSLVATIFNAFAPANLEVTSVLPIRYVELYPTVRAVSLVMNGLLLFSTLDVMLQDHIRCESLFDNWMHGFRWHVWRHQYVRISCFWLVFTGLVAYAAIGLPHVHAAMTDWFFQHVSTDVYFMESWRALFSGAVVMLDVVVLMQDWDFPTAASPKHVYIPGLATNVVCLGHNTRFRLAFTCKWIVMGLIMLMLPLDVWTLVQQLNYTPLHYGQMVAAATLQVVSMVNTTQLDALACGALCFHGPLPAHADVVPTLGRYFSWPAEDKFPAVCLVVYVVFLCIRMIANEDSGFVVSSQMQGVKEQNYRRQLDHSSLPPRAVQDLVRLADIKRQYWLRRHSDDICVGLALFGLVLMLLQLRCIWQVRVEFAMATYPSNMVSTPGQTYALLIFISTLLLVFELHRRFRLTVDILKLRNKLSPSTTMWRHPSIRLQLLVELVANLAIVPPLVTGVFVVNEYQMHATTCPTPLVRQGSDKCYLVLEYPYETLGMVMFLRLYWIVRLVRNHSGFYGQRVDFIGSLNNVSTDSPLWHFRAIFYHHPVFAFLTCTILTWVATAVGVSVMERPLPSPLDSELTAMWMVIVTMATVGYGDFVPRTVAGRVITVLGGIVGGVIVISMLTSLFMGSLQTTRGEEKVLHVVRYKRWQRRRLDASVNLIAAAWKLSKQRRNHPSKVADGDTNRLLYKYMQEVRELRLGAVTEGENTVAMVRQWHRDAIEPILAHTHAQRNKTVDELEKKILQIRDLARVIHGIRSTGRT
;
A
#
# COMPACT_ATOMS: atom_id res chain seq x y z
N MET A 1 13.98 34.64 -2.93
CA MET A 1 13.40 33.59 -2.07
C MET A 1 13.32 32.22 -2.78
N ALA A 2 14.41 31.72 -3.35
CA ALA A 2 14.40 30.47 -4.13
C ALA A 2 15.60 29.54 -3.83
N TRP A 3 16.22 29.69 -2.66
CA TRP A 3 17.47 28.99 -2.29
C TRP A 3 17.33 27.98 -1.14
N TRP A 4 16.09 27.64 -0.75
CA TRP A 4 15.82 26.78 0.42
C TRP A 4 15.55 25.29 0.04
N TRP A 5 15.67 24.92 -1.23
CA TRP A 5 15.26 23.60 -1.74
C TRP A 5 16.29 22.90 -2.63
N SER A 6 17.54 23.36 -2.68
CA SER A 6 18.59 22.73 -3.52
C SER A 6 19.80 22.32 -2.69
N THR A 7 19.65 21.28 -1.87
CA THR A 7 20.82 20.48 -1.45
C THR A 7 21.04 19.42 -2.52
N SER A 8 22.13 19.53 -3.29
CA SER A 8 22.52 18.53 -4.29
C SER A 8 22.98 17.26 -3.57
N PRO A 9 22.30 16.12 -3.71
CA PRO A 9 22.64 14.95 -2.95
C PRO A 9 23.18 13.88 -3.92
N TRP A 10 24.50 13.68 -3.84
CA TRP A 10 25.21 12.39 -3.95
C TRP A 10 26.17 12.12 -5.11
N VAL A 11 27.17 11.34 -4.70
CA VAL A 11 28.25 10.70 -5.43
C VAL A 11 27.75 9.51 -6.26
N VAL A 12 28.39 9.35 -7.42
CA VAL A 12 28.07 8.40 -8.50
C VAL A 12 28.63 7.01 -8.21
N LYS A 13 27.80 5.95 -8.37
CA LYS A 13 28.24 4.55 -8.64
C LYS A 13 27.35 3.73 -9.55
N THR A 14 27.99 3.12 -10.55
CA THR A 14 27.46 2.05 -11.41
C THR A 14 27.89 0.67 -10.91
N ARG A 15 27.06 -0.36 -11.07
CA ARG A 15 27.37 -1.74 -10.66
C ARG A 15 27.27 -2.74 -11.83
N ALA A 16 28.32 -3.53 -12.01
CA ALA A 16 28.29 -4.78 -12.76
C ALA A 16 27.97 -5.95 -11.82
N LYS A 17 27.06 -6.82 -12.29
CA LYS A 17 26.75 -8.20 -11.89
C LYS A 17 27.18 -8.68 -10.48
N SER A 18 26.25 -8.60 -9.53
CA SER A 18 25.86 -9.68 -8.57
C SER A 18 25.07 -9.09 -7.40
N THR A 19 23.99 -9.79 -7.07
CA THR A 19 23.14 -9.73 -5.87
C THR A 19 23.59 -8.76 -4.79
N TYR A 20 22.87 -7.64 -4.57
CA TYR A 20 22.56 -7.04 -3.24
C TYR A 20 21.62 -5.83 -3.46
N VAL A 21 20.61 -5.71 -2.61
CA VAL A 21 19.62 -4.61 -2.58
C VAL A 21 20.30 -3.33 -2.09
N GLU A 22 20.30 -2.30 -2.93
CA GLU A 22 20.81 -0.97 -2.63
C GLU A 22 19.64 -0.15 -2.08
N ARG A 23 19.53 -0.05 -0.75
CA ARG A 23 18.61 0.92 -0.15
C ARG A 23 19.34 2.26 -0.09
N GLN A 24 19.12 3.10 -1.10
CA GLN A 24 19.16 4.54 -0.89
C GLN A 24 18.29 4.82 0.34
N GLU A 25 18.75 5.62 1.29
CA GLU A 25 17.79 6.37 2.09
C GLU A 25 16.93 7.13 1.07
N SER A 26 15.74 6.60 0.82
CA SER A 26 14.78 7.26 -0.05
C SER A 26 14.64 8.66 0.55
N GLY A 27 14.83 9.71 -0.25
CA GLY A 27 14.71 11.09 0.23
C GLY A 27 13.38 11.38 0.95
N THR A 28 12.41 10.47 0.89
CA THR A 28 11.20 10.42 1.72
C THR A 28 11.45 10.20 3.21
N GLY A 29 12.42 9.36 3.63
CA GLY A 29 12.72 9.06 5.03
C GLY A 29 13.36 10.24 5.76
N LEU A 30 14.39 10.85 5.17
CA LEU A 30 14.99 12.11 5.62
C LEU A 30 13.99 13.28 5.59
N SER A 31 13.09 13.29 4.60
CA SER A 31 12.05 14.32 4.49
C SER A 31 11.02 14.23 5.62
N ILE A 32 10.57 13.03 6.01
CA ILE A 32 9.61 12.84 7.12
C ILE A 32 10.27 13.14 8.47
N ARG A 33 11.54 12.75 8.65
CA ARG A 33 12.31 12.89 9.89
C ARG A 33 12.95 14.27 10.10
N HIS A 34 12.60 15.26 9.27
CA HIS A 34 13.10 16.62 9.42
C HIS A 34 12.63 17.22 10.77
N PRO A 35 13.51 17.88 11.55
CA PRO A 35 13.19 18.37 12.90
C PRO A 35 11.90 19.21 12.99
N TRP A 36 11.75 20.18 12.08
CA TRP A 36 10.53 21.00 11.98
C TRP A 36 9.24 20.18 11.80
N LYS A 37 9.25 19.13 10.96
CA LYS A 37 8.03 18.33 10.71
C LYS A 37 7.63 17.52 11.93
N ARG A 38 8.60 17.08 12.72
CA ARG A 38 8.37 16.42 14.00
C ARG A 38 7.71 17.35 15.00
N VAL A 39 8.23 18.56 15.16
CA VAL A 39 7.62 19.58 16.05
C VAL A 39 6.19 19.89 15.60
N VAL A 40 5.97 20.10 14.31
CA VAL A 40 4.61 20.36 13.76
C VAL A 40 3.67 19.19 14.03
N ALA A 41 4.11 17.94 13.86
CA ALA A 41 3.27 16.78 14.13
C ALA A 41 2.82 16.72 15.60
N VAL A 42 3.70 17.02 16.55
CA VAL A 42 3.36 17.02 17.98
C VAL A 42 2.50 18.24 18.36
N VAL A 43 2.70 19.40 17.74
CA VAL A 43 1.81 20.56 17.92
C VAL A 43 0.41 20.25 17.40
N LEU A 44 0.31 19.61 16.23
CA LEU A 44 -0.97 19.16 15.67
C LEU A 44 -1.62 18.10 16.58
N LEU A 45 -0.84 17.15 17.11
CA LEU A 45 -1.33 16.15 18.07
C LEU A 45 -1.97 16.84 19.29
N LEU A 46 -1.26 17.77 19.92
CA LEU A 46 -1.76 18.53 21.06
C LEU A 46 -3.05 19.29 20.72
N GLY A 47 -3.08 20.01 19.60
CA GLY A 47 -4.24 20.80 19.18
C GLY A 47 -5.47 19.95 18.85
N VAL A 48 -5.30 18.87 18.07
CA VAL A 48 -6.39 17.97 17.70
C VAL A 48 -6.90 17.21 18.92
N ASN A 49 -6.03 16.79 19.84
CA ASN A 49 -6.46 16.07 21.05
C ASN A 49 -7.31 16.95 21.98
N ILE A 50 -6.98 18.24 22.11
CA ILE A 50 -7.83 19.21 22.82
C ILE A 50 -9.22 19.30 22.18
N VAL A 51 -9.29 19.41 20.85
CA VAL A 51 -10.58 19.47 20.13
C VAL A 51 -11.40 18.21 20.35
N VAL A 52 -10.80 17.02 20.23
CA VAL A 52 -11.47 15.73 20.44
C VAL A 52 -12.09 15.66 21.84
N HIS A 53 -11.34 16.05 22.87
CA HIS A 53 -11.86 15.99 24.24
C HIS A 53 -12.90 17.06 24.58
N VAL A 54 -12.87 18.23 23.93
CA VAL A 54 -13.88 19.28 24.12
C VAL A 54 -15.22 18.87 23.49
N VAL A 55 -15.16 18.29 22.30
CA VAL A 55 -16.33 17.94 21.47
C VAL A 55 -16.93 16.58 21.85
N ASN A 56 -16.28 15.80 22.69
CA ASN A 56 -16.76 14.46 23.07
C ASN A 56 -18.06 14.52 23.91
N PRO A 57 -19.20 14.03 23.40
CA PRO A 57 -20.47 14.02 24.15
C PRO A 57 -20.44 13.07 25.36
N VAL A 58 -19.60 12.02 25.33
CA VAL A 58 -19.43 11.08 26.44
C VAL A 58 -18.87 11.80 27.68
N ALA A 59 -18.12 12.89 27.49
CA ALA A 59 -17.57 13.67 28.60
C ALA A 59 -18.62 14.31 29.51
N TYR A 60 -19.85 14.43 29.03
CA TYR A 60 -21.00 14.97 29.78
C TYR A 60 -21.97 13.88 30.23
N SER A 61 -21.65 12.60 29.96
CA SER A 61 -22.49 11.48 30.40
C SER A 61 -22.43 11.31 31.92
N ARG A 62 -23.58 11.06 32.53
CA ARG A 62 -23.68 10.68 33.95
C ARG A 62 -23.73 9.16 34.16
N ALA A 63 -23.49 8.36 33.12
CA ALA A 63 -23.38 6.92 33.24
C ALA A 63 -22.04 6.52 33.89
N MET A 64 -22.02 5.32 34.47
CA MET A 64 -20.79 4.71 35.02
C MET A 64 -19.76 4.48 33.92
N VAL A 65 -18.49 4.76 34.23
CA VAL A 65 -17.38 4.62 33.27
C VAL A 65 -17.08 3.16 33.02
N ALA A 66 -16.92 2.77 31.76
CA ALA A 66 -16.41 1.47 31.38
C ALA A 66 -15.10 1.62 30.59
N ILE A 67 -14.00 1.08 31.15
CA ILE A 67 -12.69 1.06 30.49
C ILE A 67 -12.27 -0.41 30.33
N PRO A 68 -12.35 -0.99 29.12
CA PRO A 68 -11.88 -2.35 28.90
C PRO A 68 -10.41 -2.50 29.29
N VAL A 69 -10.04 -3.64 29.88
CA VAL A 69 -8.67 -3.98 30.37
C VAL A 69 -8.18 -3.11 31.53
N TYR A 70 -8.15 -1.79 31.39
CA TYR A 70 -7.64 -0.89 32.42
C TYR A 70 -8.61 -0.75 33.60
N GLY A 71 -9.93 -0.74 33.33
CA GLY A 71 -10.96 -0.74 34.36
C GLY A 71 -11.00 -2.05 35.14
N THR A 72 -10.87 -3.19 34.46
CA THR A 72 -10.76 -4.51 35.13
C THR A 72 -9.49 -4.60 35.96
N ALA A 73 -8.34 -4.16 35.44
CA ALA A 73 -7.09 -4.13 36.18
C ALA A 73 -7.16 -3.23 37.42
N PHE A 74 -7.75 -2.03 37.27
CA PHE A 74 -7.96 -1.11 38.39
C PHE A 74 -8.90 -1.69 39.44
N ASN A 75 -10.05 -2.22 39.03
CA ASN A 75 -10.99 -2.84 39.96
C ASN A 75 -10.38 -4.07 40.64
N PHE A 76 -9.56 -4.87 39.94
CA PHE A 76 -8.88 -6.01 40.53
C PHE A 76 -7.94 -5.59 41.68
N LEU A 77 -7.22 -4.47 41.51
CA LEU A 77 -6.27 -3.97 42.51
C LEU A 77 -6.95 -3.13 43.61
N CYS A 78 -7.93 -2.30 43.25
CA CYS A 78 -8.39 -1.18 44.06
C CYS A 78 -9.93 -1.02 44.18
N ARG A 79 -10.78 -1.97 43.73
CA ARG A 79 -12.25 -1.87 43.94
C ARG A 79 -12.56 -1.79 45.44
N ALA A 80 -13.51 -0.93 45.80
CA ALA A 80 -14.11 -0.89 47.12
C ALA A 80 -14.72 -2.24 47.52
N MET A 81 -14.86 -2.47 48.83
CA MET A 81 -15.49 -3.67 49.38
C MET A 81 -16.98 -3.65 49.08
N LEU A 82 -17.49 -4.70 48.42
CA LEU A 82 -18.93 -4.87 48.18
C LEU A 82 -19.63 -5.37 49.46
N PRO A 83 -20.96 -5.20 49.58
CA PRO A 83 -21.73 -5.70 50.74
C PRO A 83 -21.58 -7.21 50.96
N ASP A 84 -21.42 -7.96 49.87
CA ASP A 84 -21.26 -9.43 49.87
C ASP A 84 -19.78 -9.88 49.95
N ASP A 85 -18.81 -8.95 49.99
CA ASP A 85 -17.39 -9.29 50.08
C ASP A 85 -17.04 -9.79 51.50
N THR A 86 -16.36 -10.94 51.60
CA THR A 86 -15.77 -11.41 52.86
C THR A 86 -14.31 -10.94 52.97
N ILE A 87 -13.76 -10.88 54.19
CA ILE A 87 -12.33 -10.56 54.39
C ILE A 87 -11.43 -11.52 53.59
N GLY A 88 -11.82 -12.80 53.49
CA GLY A 88 -11.09 -13.81 52.72
C GLY A 88 -11.07 -13.54 51.21
N THR A 89 -12.20 -13.15 50.61
CA THR A 89 -12.27 -12.86 49.17
C THR A 89 -11.49 -11.59 48.81
N VAL A 90 -11.56 -10.56 49.65
CA VAL A 90 -10.80 -9.31 49.44
C VAL A 90 -9.30 -9.54 49.58
N THR A 91 -8.87 -10.24 50.63
CA THR A 91 -7.44 -10.54 50.85
C THR A 91 -6.87 -11.42 49.75
N LEU A 92 -7.60 -12.45 49.30
CA LEU A 92 -7.19 -13.30 48.18
C LEU A 92 -7.03 -12.48 46.89
N ARG A 93 -8.02 -11.64 46.56
CA ARG A 93 -7.98 -10.80 45.36
C ARG A 93 -6.79 -9.82 45.37
N VAL A 94 -6.61 -9.09 46.46
CA VAL A 94 -5.52 -8.09 46.57
C VAL A 94 -4.15 -8.77 46.56
N THR A 95 -3.99 -9.90 47.24
CA THR A 95 -2.73 -10.67 47.22
C THR A 95 -2.43 -11.22 45.82
N LEU A 96 -3.42 -11.76 45.12
CA LEU A 96 -3.29 -12.17 43.72
C LEU A 96 -2.94 -11.01 42.80
N ALA A 97 -3.56 -9.83 42.98
CA ALA A 97 -3.26 -8.63 42.20
C ALA A 97 -1.80 -8.18 42.40
N LEU A 98 -1.34 -8.06 43.66
CA LEU A 98 0.04 -7.67 43.97
C LEU A 98 1.06 -8.68 43.44
N LEU A 99 0.77 -9.98 43.61
CA LEU A 99 1.61 -11.07 43.09
C LEU A 99 1.67 -11.02 41.55
N THR A 100 0.57 -10.69 40.88
CA THR A 100 0.51 -10.51 39.42
C THR A 100 1.36 -9.34 38.95
N VAL A 101 1.39 -8.21 39.67
CA VAL A 101 2.27 -7.08 39.34
C VAL A 101 3.74 -7.50 39.42
N VAL A 102 4.15 -8.14 40.52
CA VAL A 102 5.55 -8.53 40.74
C VAL A 102 5.99 -9.62 39.74
N LEU A 103 5.23 -10.72 39.65
CA LEU A 103 5.54 -11.81 38.72
C LEU A 103 5.41 -11.38 37.26
N GLY A 104 4.45 -10.52 36.92
CA GLY A 104 4.27 -9.95 35.58
C GLY A 104 5.47 -9.10 35.15
N CYS A 105 6.01 -8.27 36.05
CA CYS A 105 7.26 -7.53 35.80
C CYS A 105 8.43 -8.48 35.55
N ILE A 106 8.61 -9.48 36.41
CA ILE A 106 9.70 -10.47 36.30
C ILE A 106 9.56 -11.26 34.99
N PHE A 107 8.37 -11.76 34.68
CA PHE A 107 8.07 -12.53 33.47
C PHE A 107 8.30 -11.71 32.21
N THR A 108 7.80 -10.47 32.17
CA THR A 108 8.03 -9.57 31.04
C THR A 108 9.53 -9.32 30.83
N ARG A 109 10.25 -9.06 31.91
CA ARG A 109 11.69 -8.78 31.87
C ARG A 109 12.51 -9.98 31.43
N ALA A 110 12.15 -11.18 31.90
CA ALA A 110 12.93 -12.41 31.74
C ALA A 110 12.59 -13.18 30.46
N MET A 111 11.34 -13.14 30.00
CA MET A 111 10.85 -13.94 28.86
C MET A 111 10.46 -13.05 27.67
N ILE A 112 9.53 -12.11 27.86
CA ILE A 112 8.97 -11.35 26.74
C ILE A 112 9.99 -10.39 26.13
N PHE A 113 10.69 -9.61 26.96
CA PHE A 113 11.63 -8.62 26.49
C PHE A 113 12.76 -9.25 25.64
N PRO A 114 13.40 -10.37 26.04
CA PRO A 114 14.35 -11.08 25.17
C PRO A 114 13.75 -11.59 23.86
N ILE A 115 12.50 -12.08 23.85
CA ILE A 115 11.81 -12.52 22.63
C ILE A 115 11.59 -11.33 21.69
N LEU A 116 11.03 -10.22 22.20
CA LEU A 116 10.81 -9.00 21.42
C LEU A 116 12.14 -8.46 20.87
N ARG A 117 13.21 -8.47 21.68
CA ARG A 117 14.57 -8.11 21.25
C ARG A 117 15.13 -8.99 20.12
N ARG A 118 14.75 -10.27 20.07
CA ARG A 118 15.20 -11.21 19.03
C ARG A 118 14.50 -10.98 17.70
N TYR A 119 13.22 -10.63 17.72
CA TYR A 119 12.40 -10.55 16.52
C TYR A 119 12.11 -9.12 16.03
N LEU A 120 12.14 -8.11 16.91
CA LEU A 120 11.87 -6.71 16.58
C LEU A 120 13.14 -5.90 16.77
N SER A 121 13.61 -5.25 15.69
CA SER A 121 14.78 -4.36 15.74
C SER A 121 14.64 -3.20 16.71
N MET A 122 13.41 -2.77 16.98
CA MET A 122 13.10 -1.70 17.93
C MET A 122 13.66 -1.97 19.32
N PHE A 123 13.72 -3.26 19.70
CA PHE A 123 14.28 -3.71 20.98
C PHE A 123 15.65 -4.38 20.80
N SER A 124 16.09 -4.54 19.55
CA SER A 124 17.36 -5.16 19.18
C SER A 124 18.47 -4.14 19.04
N SER A 125 19.62 -4.45 19.63
CA SER A 125 20.88 -3.81 19.28
C SER A 125 21.26 -4.32 17.88
N GLY A 126 20.88 -3.60 16.82
CA GLY A 126 21.01 -3.98 15.40
C GLY A 126 22.09 -5.05 15.13
N HIS A 127 21.64 -6.26 14.79
CA HIS A 127 22.40 -7.48 14.48
C HIS A 127 23.90 -7.48 14.83
N ALA A 128 24.20 -7.67 16.11
CA ALA A 128 25.55 -8.00 16.60
C ALA A 128 25.81 -9.53 16.73
N GLU A 129 25.00 -10.39 16.12
CA GLU A 129 25.20 -11.86 16.23
C GLU A 129 25.50 -12.59 14.91
N LEU A 130 25.78 -11.88 13.81
CA LEU A 130 26.37 -12.52 12.62
C LEU A 130 27.65 -11.81 12.17
N GLY A 131 28.76 -12.22 12.77
CA GLY A 131 30.11 -11.90 12.31
C GLY A 131 31.12 -11.93 13.46
N ARG A 132 31.77 -13.09 13.65
CA ARG A 132 32.93 -13.34 14.54
C ARG A 132 33.03 -12.43 15.77
N LEU A 133 32.58 -12.97 16.90
CA LEU A 133 33.23 -12.72 18.19
C LEU A 133 34.71 -13.13 18.06
N GLU A 134 35.56 -12.20 17.61
CA GLU A 134 36.90 -12.19 18.18
C GLU A 134 36.73 -11.82 19.64
N SER A 135 36.97 -12.82 20.47
CA SER A 135 37.01 -12.74 21.92
C SER A 135 37.97 -11.65 22.36
N ILE A 136 37.45 -10.45 22.66
CA ILE A 136 38.11 -9.59 23.62
C ILE A 136 37.80 -10.19 24.99
N LYS A 137 38.70 -11.08 25.43
CA LYS A 137 38.85 -11.44 26.84
C LYS A 137 39.22 -10.16 27.60
N THR A 138 38.25 -9.46 28.17
CA THR A 138 38.49 -8.62 29.34
C THR A 138 38.04 -9.40 30.57
N SER A 139 39.04 -9.96 31.24
CA SER A 139 39.00 -10.44 32.61
C SER A 139 38.54 -9.33 33.56
N GLY A 140 37.58 -9.65 34.43
CA GLY A 140 37.29 -8.89 35.64
C GLY A 140 36.21 -7.81 35.51
N GLY A 141 35.00 -8.13 35.98
CA GLY A 141 33.95 -7.15 36.27
C GLY A 141 33.13 -6.70 35.05
N LEU A 142 31.90 -7.20 34.94
CA LEU A 142 30.90 -6.73 33.98
C LEU A 142 30.62 -5.23 34.18
N ALA A 143 31.34 -4.40 33.41
CA ALA A 143 31.18 -2.96 33.39
C ALA A 143 29.99 -2.53 32.52
N ALA A 144 29.27 -1.55 33.06
CA ALA A 144 28.13 -0.89 32.45
C ALA A 144 28.57 0.09 31.34
N ILE A 145 27.66 0.33 30.38
CA ILE A 145 27.64 1.46 29.43
C ILE A 145 28.74 1.41 28.34
N SER A 146 28.56 0.56 27.32
CA SER A 146 29.35 0.64 26.09
C SER A 146 28.73 1.62 25.09
N HIS A 147 29.52 2.60 24.67
CA HIS A 147 29.21 3.47 23.53
C HIS A 147 29.74 2.85 22.25
N ARG A 148 29.05 3.06 21.13
CA ARG A 148 29.59 2.77 19.81
C ARG A 148 29.55 4.02 18.95
N THR A 149 30.69 4.30 18.35
CA THR A 149 30.85 5.27 17.27
C THR A 149 30.14 4.74 16.04
N VAL A 150 29.05 5.41 15.65
CA VAL A 150 28.38 5.21 14.36
C VAL A 150 28.94 6.26 13.41
N ASN A 151 29.60 5.80 12.34
CA ASN A 151 30.11 6.67 11.29
C ASN A 151 29.12 6.69 10.12
N ALA A 152 28.77 7.87 9.65
CA ALA A 152 27.85 8.08 8.54
C ALA A 152 28.32 9.25 7.65
N PHE A 153 27.67 9.43 6.51
CA PHE A 153 27.95 10.53 5.59
C PHE A 153 26.75 11.45 5.49
N ALA A 154 26.99 12.74 5.61
CA ALA A 154 26.01 13.80 5.49
C ALA A 154 25.67 14.14 4.04
N ASN A 155 24.63 14.95 3.85
CA ASN A 155 24.31 15.54 2.56
C ASN A 155 25.53 16.32 2.03
N GLY A 156 26.01 15.95 0.84
CA GLY A 156 27.26 16.48 0.27
C GLY A 156 28.53 15.66 0.55
N GLY A 157 28.40 14.48 1.17
CA GLY A 157 29.49 13.51 1.33
C GLY A 157 30.45 13.82 2.49
N ARG A 158 30.07 14.71 3.41
CA ARG A 158 30.87 15.00 4.62
C ARG A 158 30.75 13.85 5.61
N PRO A 159 31.83 13.18 6.03
CA PRO A 159 31.74 12.18 7.07
C PRO A 159 31.40 12.83 8.41
N TYR A 160 30.51 12.20 9.19
CA TYR A 160 30.26 12.55 10.57
C TYR A 160 30.23 11.28 11.43
N SER A 161 30.66 11.39 12.68
CA SER A 161 30.65 10.30 13.65
C SER A 161 29.80 10.71 14.86
N ILE A 162 29.03 9.75 15.38
CA ILE A 162 28.20 9.97 16.57
C ILE A 162 28.30 8.79 17.51
N ASP A 163 28.55 9.07 18.79
CA ASP A 163 28.52 8.08 19.85
C ASP A 163 27.07 7.79 20.24
N VAL A 164 26.63 6.55 20.07
CA VAL A 164 25.27 6.11 20.40
C VAL A 164 25.33 5.05 21.50
N TYR A 165 24.40 5.13 22.45
CA TYR A 165 24.18 4.07 23.43
C TYR A 165 23.61 2.85 22.70
N ILE A 166 24.34 1.72 22.72
CA ILE A 166 23.78 0.45 22.26
C ILE A 166 22.83 -0.07 23.33
N GLY A 167 21.67 -0.57 22.90
CA GLY A 167 20.72 -1.31 23.73
C GLY A 167 21.39 -2.38 24.59
N SER A 168 21.65 -2.06 25.86
CA SER A 168 21.89 -3.06 26.88
C SER A 168 20.61 -3.88 27.06
N VAL A 169 20.73 -5.06 27.69
CA VAL A 169 19.59 -5.95 28.01
C VAL A 169 18.47 -5.25 28.79
N SER A 170 18.70 -4.04 29.31
CA SER A 170 17.83 -3.26 30.18
C SER A 170 17.09 -2.08 29.53
N GLN A 171 17.51 -1.59 28.36
CA GLN A 171 16.91 -0.39 27.74
C GLN A 171 15.51 -0.69 27.19
N GLY A 172 14.52 0.15 27.48
CA GLY A 172 13.14 -0.02 27.03
C GLY A 172 12.32 -1.12 27.73
N SER A 173 12.97 -2.03 28.47
CA SER A 173 12.27 -3.10 29.20
C SER A 173 11.21 -2.60 30.18
N TRP A 174 11.45 -1.44 30.82
CA TRP A 174 10.50 -0.81 31.74
C TRP A 174 9.22 -0.32 31.03
N THR A 175 9.33 0.19 29.79
CA THR A 175 8.15 0.64 29.02
C THR A 175 7.23 -0.53 28.67
N ILE A 176 7.81 -1.67 28.29
CA ILE A 176 7.04 -2.89 27.97
C ILE A 176 6.41 -3.47 29.23
N MET A 177 7.15 -3.51 30.34
CA MET A 177 6.58 -3.94 31.63
C MET A 177 5.35 -3.11 31.98
N TYR A 178 5.48 -1.79 31.95
CA TYR A 178 4.38 -0.89 32.26
C TYR A 178 3.14 -1.14 31.38
N PHE A 179 3.34 -1.28 30.07
CA PHE A 179 2.24 -1.52 29.12
C PHE A 179 1.55 -2.88 29.30
N LEU A 180 2.30 -3.94 29.64
CA LEU A 180 1.75 -5.30 29.79
C LEU A 180 1.13 -5.58 31.17
N ILE A 181 1.48 -4.83 32.22
CA ILE A 181 0.93 -5.04 33.57
C ILE A 181 -0.60 -5.01 33.60
N PRO A 182 -1.30 -4.00 33.04
CA PRO A 182 -2.76 -3.98 33.00
C PRO A 182 -3.37 -5.19 32.26
N LEU A 183 -2.71 -5.66 31.20
CA LEU A 183 -3.14 -6.85 30.45
C LEU A 183 -3.04 -8.12 31.31
N TYR A 184 -1.95 -8.29 32.07
CA TYR A 184 -1.83 -9.40 33.02
C TYR A 184 -2.85 -9.32 34.15
N LEU A 185 -3.04 -8.14 34.73
CA LEU A 185 -4.03 -7.94 35.78
C LEU A 185 -5.43 -8.27 35.27
N SER A 186 -5.78 -7.84 34.06
CA SER A 186 -7.06 -8.18 33.45
C SER A 186 -7.18 -9.69 33.14
N LEU A 187 -6.12 -10.35 32.67
CA LEU A 187 -6.12 -11.79 32.43
C LEU A 187 -6.33 -12.57 33.74
N VAL A 188 -5.59 -12.24 34.80
CA VAL A 188 -5.75 -12.89 36.10
C VAL A 188 -7.10 -12.56 36.72
N ALA A 189 -7.63 -11.36 36.53
CA ALA A 189 -8.98 -11.00 36.94
C ALA A 189 -10.04 -11.86 36.23
N THR A 190 -9.89 -12.15 34.93
CA THR A 190 -10.83 -13.07 34.24
C THR A 190 -10.75 -14.50 34.76
N ILE A 191 -9.55 -14.97 35.14
CA ILE A 191 -9.38 -16.27 35.79
C ILE A 191 -10.03 -16.26 37.17
N PHE A 192 -9.84 -15.19 37.95
CA PHE A 192 -10.49 -15.02 39.26
C PHE A 192 -12.01 -15.04 39.13
N ASN A 193 -12.57 -14.33 38.15
CA ASN A 193 -14.02 -14.29 37.89
C ASN A 193 -14.59 -15.68 37.56
N ALA A 194 -13.83 -16.58 36.93
CA ALA A 194 -14.28 -17.95 36.66
C ALA A 194 -14.52 -18.78 37.94
N PHE A 195 -13.92 -18.37 39.06
CA PHE A 195 -14.09 -19.03 40.37
C PHE A 195 -14.88 -18.17 41.37
N ALA A 196 -15.14 -16.91 41.06
CA ALA A 196 -15.90 -16.00 41.91
C ALA A 196 -17.41 -16.15 41.65
N PRO A 197 -18.27 -15.99 42.68
CA PRO A 197 -19.71 -15.87 42.49
C PRO A 197 -20.05 -14.68 41.60
N ALA A 198 -21.12 -14.78 40.80
CA ALA A 198 -21.54 -13.76 39.83
C ALA A 198 -21.67 -12.34 40.41
N ASN A 199 -22.09 -12.22 41.68
CA ASN A 199 -22.27 -10.94 42.36
C ASN A 199 -20.94 -10.26 42.76
N LEU A 200 -19.83 -11.01 42.78
CA LEU A 200 -18.51 -10.54 43.21
C LEU A 200 -17.53 -10.36 42.04
N GLU A 201 -18.00 -10.58 40.81
CA GLU A 201 -17.18 -10.48 39.60
C GLU A 201 -16.50 -9.11 39.47
N VAL A 202 -15.24 -9.15 39.03
CA VAL A 202 -14.45 -7.97 38.73
C VAL A 202 -14.77 -7.53 37.32
N THR A 203 -15.59 -6.49 37.20
CA THR A 203 -16.01 -5.93 35.91
C THR A 203 -15.08 -4.81 35.44
N SER A 204 -15.22 -4.40 34.18
CA SER A 204 -14.52 -3.24 33.58
C SER A 204 -15.14 -1.89 33.96
N VAL A 205 -16.23 -1.90 34.72
CA VAL A 205 -17.02 -0.72 35.08
C VAL A 205 -16.49 -0.14 36.38
N LEU A 206 -16.08 1.13 36.35
CA LEU A 206 -15.58 1.86 37.50
C LEU A 206 -16.75 2.52 38.25
N PRO A 207 -16.70 2.62 39.59
CA PRO A 207 -17.70 3.31 40.41
C PRO A 207 -17.51 4.83 40.35
N ILE A 208 -17.26 5.36 39.15
CA ILE A 208 -17.04 6.78 38.86
C ILE A 208 -17.83 7.09 37.60
N ARG A 209 -18.44 8.28 37.52
CA ARG A 209 -19.21 8.71 36.34
C ARG A 209 -18.31 9.38 35.31
N TYR A 210 -18.71 9.33 34.04
CA TYR A 210 -17.91 9.96 32.97
C TYR A 210 -17.69 11.45 33.22
N VAL A 211 -18.74 12.19 33.61
CA VAL A 211 -18.65 13.63 33.92
C VAL A 211 -17.64 13.97 35.02
N GLU A 212 -17.40 13.06 35.96
CA GLU A 212 -16.42 13.22 37.06
C GLU A 212 -15.00 12.86 36.61
N LEU A 213 -14.86 11.84 35.75
CA LEU A 213 -13.57 11.35 35.30
C LEU A 213 -12.95 12.22 34.19
N TYR A 214 -13.74 12.70 33.22
CA TYR A 214 -13.20 13.39 32.05
C TYR A 214 -12.39 14.67 32.32
N PRO A 215 -12.70 15.51 33.34
CA PRO A 215 -11.81 16.62 33.71
C PRO A 215 -10.39 16.14 34.02
N THR A 216 -10.24 15.01 34.72
CA THR A 216 -8.92 14.42 35.02
C THR A 216 -8.25 13.84 33.77
N VAL A 217 -9.01 13.17 32.90
CA VAL A 217 -8.51 12.64 31.62
C VAL A 217 -7.98 13.77 30.74
N ARG A 218 -8.70 14.89 30.65
CA ARG A 218 -8.27 16.09 29.91
C ARG A 218 -7.01 16.69 30.48
N ALA A 219 -6.93 16.80 31.82
CA ALA A 219 -5.75 17.31 32.51
C ALA A 219 -4.52 16.43 32.23
N VAL A 220 -4.66 15.10 32.36
CA VAL A 220 -3.57 14.15 32.10
C VAL A 220 -3.15 14.18 30.63
N SER A 221 -4.11 14.16 29.69
CA SER A 221 -3.84 14.24 28.26
C SER A 221 -3.09 15.53 27.89
N LEU A 222 -3.50 16.68 28.44
CA LEU A 222 -2.83 17.97 28.21
C LEU A 222 -1.39 17.96 28.74
N VAL A 223 -1.18 17.51 29.98
CA VAL A 223 0.15 17.47 30.60
C VAL A 223 1.07 16.54 29.83
N MET A 224 0.61 15.34 29.47
CA MET A 224 1.43 14.33 28.82
C MET A 224 1.75 14.70 27.37
N ASN A 225 0.79 15.21 26.61
CA ASN A 225 1.04 15.72 25.24
C ASN A 225 1.89 17.00 25.25
N GLY A 226 1.73 17.87 26.25
CA GLY A 226 2.61 19.02 26.47
C GLY A 226 4.05 18.63 26.79
N LEU A 227 4.23 17.60 27.63
CA LEU A 227 5.56 17.03 27.93
C LEU A 227 6.16 16.32 26.72
N LEU A 228 5.35 15.65 25.90
CA LEU A 228 5.78 15.07 24.64
C LEU A 228 6.28 16.17 23.69
N LEU A 229 5.55 17.29 23.57
CA LEU A 229 5.98 18.46 22.78
C LEU A 229 7.31 19.02 23.27
N PHE A 230 7.44 19.25 24.58
CA PHE A 230 8.69 19.76 25.14
C PHE A 230 9.84 18.77 24.93
N SER A 231 9.64 17.50 25.23
CA SER A 231 10.68 16.47 25.17
C SER A 231 11.14 16.23 23.74
N THR A 232 10.23 16.25 22.76
CA THR A 232 10.59 16.13 21.35
C THR A 232 11.38 17.35 20.87
N LEU A 233 10.95 18.57 21.21
CA LEU A 233 11.68 19.80 20.89
C LEU A 233 13.08 19.80 21.54
N ASP A 234 13.18 19.40 22.80
CA ASP A 234 14.42 19.33 23.55
C ASP A 234 15.43 18.36 22.90
N VAL A 235 15.00 17.15 22.51
CA VAL A 235 15.84 16.20 21.77
C VAL A 235 16.34 16.80 20.45
N MET A 236 15.47 17.49 19.69
CA MET A 236 15.84 18.10 18.41
C MET A 236 16.85 19.23 18.59
N LEU A 237 16.72 20.04 19.64
CA LEU A 237 17.61 21.17 19.91
C LEU A 237 18.98 20.73 20.46
N GLN A 238 19.05 19.59 21.15
CA GLN A 238 20.30 19.07 21.72
C GLN A 238 21.23 18.36 20.71
N ASP A 239 20.67 17.65 19.73
CA ASP A 239 21.47 16.90 18.75
C ASP A 239 22.02 17.82 17.64
N HIS A 240 23.06 18.55 18.02
CA HIS A 240 23.78 19.45 17.14
C HIS A 240 24.48 18.73 16.00
N ILE A 241 25.02 17.53 16.24
CA ILE A 241 25.77 16.76 15.24
C ILE A 241 24.89 16.47 14.03
N ARG A 242 23.68 15.95 14.23
CA ARG A 242 22.76 15.67 13.11
C ARG A 242 22.16 16.94 12.51
N CYS A 243 21.82 17.93 13.31
CA CYS A 243 21.29 19.19 12.80
C CYS A 243 22.28 19.94 11.90
N GLU A 244 23.57 19.90 12.24
CA GLU A 244 24.63 20.55 11.45
C GLU A 244 25.01 19.75 10.20
N SER A 245 25.04 18.43 10.31
CA SER A 245 25.48 17.54 9.23
C SER A 245 24.36 17.22 8.22
N LEU A 246 23.12 17.01 8.67
CA LEU A 246 22.02 16.52 7.82
C LEU A 246 20.95 17.56 7.50
N PHE A 247 20.75 18.56 8.36
CA PHE A 247 19.57 19.46 8.32
C PHE A 247 19.93 20.95 8.24
N ASP A 248 20.97 21.30 7.46
CA ASP A 248 21.33 22.67 7.11
C ASP A 248 21.38 23.64 8.31
N ASN A 249 21.94 23.20 9.44
CA ASN A 249 22.08 24.00 10.66
C ASN A 249 20.74 24.52 11.24
N TRP A 250 19.66 23.73 11.17
CA TRP A 250 18.34 24.08 11.71
C TRP A 250 18.42 24.74 13.10
N MET A 251 17.82 25.94 13.24
CA MET A 251 17.80 26.75 14.48
C MET A 251 19.15 26.97 15.18
N HIS A 252 20.27 27.05 14.42
CA HIS A 252 21.61 27.20 14.99
C HIS A 252 21.74 28.34 16.02
N GLY A 253 21.22 29.53 15.73
CA GLY A 253 21.31 30.69 16.62
C GLY A 253 20.72 30.43 18.01
N PHE A 254 19.51 29.85 18.06
CA PHE A 254 18.83 29.53 19.31
C PHE A 254 19.49 28.35 20.05
N ARG A 255 19.86 27.28 19.33
CA ARG A 255 20.56 26.13 19.92
C ARG A 255 21.88 26.53 20.56
N TRP A 256 22.69 27.30 19.85
CA TRP A 256 24.04 27.65 20.28
C TRP A 256 24.05 28.64 21.46
N HIS A 257 23.23 29.70 21.40
CA HIS A 257 23.27 30.78 22.40
C HIS A 257 22.36 30.54 23.60
N VAL A 258 21.29 29.76 23.45
CA VAL A 258 20.29 29.57 24.52
C VAL A 258 20.28 28.13 25.01
N TRP A 259 20.00 27.17 24.10
CA TRP A 259 19.70 25.79 24.49
C TRP A 259 20.92 24.95 24.86
N ARG A 260 22.13 25.42 24.54
CA ARG A 260 23.40 24.79 24.94
C ARG A 260 23.62 24.84 26.46
N HIS A 261 23.10 25.85 27.14
CA HIS A 261 23.28 26.02 28.58
C HIS A 261 22.35 25.08 29.36
N GLN A 262 22.93 24.09 30.06
CA GLN A 262 22.17 23.05 30.77
C GLN A 262 21.19 23.61 31.81
N TYR A 263 21.58 24.68 32.53
CA TYR A 263 20.71 25.32 33.51
C TYR A 263 19.44 25.90 32.87
N VAL A 264 19.55 26.54 31.70
CA VAL A 264 18.40 27.09 30.96
C VAL A 264 17.44 25.98 30.60
N ARG A 265 17.93 24.88 30.01
CA ARG A 265 17.10 23.71 29.65
C ARG A 265 16.39 23.11 30.87
N ILE A 266 17.12 22.86 31.96
CA ILE A 266 16.58 22.22 33.17
C ILE A 266 15.52 23.13 33.81
N SER A 267 15.81 24.42 33.97
CA SER A 267 14.85 25.41 34.48
C SER A 267 13.62 25.51 33.59
N CYS A 268 13.78 25.55 32.26
CA CYS A 268 12.67 25.55 31.31
C CYS A 268 11.81 24.29 31.42
N PHE A 269 12.40 23.10 31.56
CA PHE A 269 11.64 21.87 31.73
C PHE A 269 10.76 21.91 32.97
N TRP A 270 11.33 22.25 34.13
CA TRP A 270 10.57 22.27 35.39
C TRP A 270 9.55 23.41 35.43
N LEU A 271 9.84 24.55 34.82
CA LEU A 271 8.86 25.64 34.62
C LEU A 271 7.71 25.18 33.73
N VAL A 272 7.98 24.51 32.61
CA VAL A 272 6.93 23.98 31.71
C VAL A 272 6.14 22.88 32.40
N PHE A 273 6.79 21.94 33.10
CA PHE A 273 6.11 20.87 33.82
C PHE A 273 5.19 21.43 34.92
N THR A 274 5.73 22.27 35.80
CA THR A 274 4.93 22.88 36.88
C THR A 274 3.85 23.80 36.33
N GLY A 275 4.12 24.55 35.27
CA GLY A 275 3.14 25.38 34.57
C GLY A 275 2.02 24.57 33.94
N LEU A 276 2.34 23.47 33.25
CA LEU A 276 1.34 22.55 32.67
C LEU A 276 0.49 21.89 33.75
N VAL A 277 1.10 21.43 34.85
CA VAL A 277 0.37 20.81 35.96
C VAL A 277 -0.52 21.83 36.69
N ALA A 278 0.00 23.03 36.98
CA ALA A 278 -0.77 24.10 37.60
C ALA A 278 -1.93 24.56 36.70
N TYR A 279 -1.68 24.72 35.39
CA TYR A 279 -2.72 25.03 34.43
C TYR A 279 -3.74 23.89 34.33
N ALA A 280 -3.32 22.63 34.28
CA ALA A 280 -4.22 21.49 34.20
C ALA A 280 -5.12 21.34 35.45
N ALA A 281 -4.59 21.67 36.64
CA ALA A 281 -5.32 21.59 37.89
C ALA A 281 -6.26 22.78 38.14
N ILE A 282 -5.81 24.00 37.85
CA ILE A 282 -6.53 25.24 38.22
C ILE A 282 -7.13 25.93 36.99
N GLY A 283 -6.34 26.13 35.93
CA GLY A 283 -6.75 26.92 34.76
C GLY A 283 -7.70 26.20 33.81
N LEU A 284 -7.42 24.93 33.53
CA LEU A 284 -8.11 24.13 32.52
C LEU A 284 -9.60 23.95 32.80
N PRO A 285 -10.07 23.70 34.05
CA PRO A 285 -11.51 23.64 34.33
C PRO A 285 -12.25 24.93 33.99
N HIS A 286 -11.69 26.09 34.35
CA HIS A 286 -12.30 27.40 34.06
C HIS A 286 -12.30 27.70 32.56
N VAL A 287 -11.18 27.46 31.88
CA VAL A 287 -11.08 27.66 30.43
C VAL A 287 -12.03 26.73 29.68
N HIS A 288 -12.11 25.48 30.13
CA HIS A 288 -13.02 24.52 29.53
C HIS A 288 -14.48 24.93 29.72
N ALA A 289 -14.90 25.29 30.94
CA ALA A 289 -16.26 25.77 31.21
C ALA A 289 -16.61 27.01 30.37
N ALA A 290 -15.70 27.99 30.30
CA ALA A 290 -15.88 29.18 29.47
C ALA A 290 -16.02 28.82 27.98
N MET A 291 -15.22 27.86 27.50
CA MET A 291 -15.30 27.38 26.12
C MET A 291 -16.62 26.65 25.87
N THR A 292 -17.06 25.77 26.77
CA THR A 292 -18.34 25.05 26.61
C THR A 292 -19.52 26.00 26.62
N ASP A 293 -19.54 26.97 27.53
CA ASP A 293 -20.60 27.98 27.61
C ASP A 293 -20.62 28.84 26.35
N TRP A 294 -19.44 29.25 25.86
CA TRP A 294 -19.32 29.95 24.60
C TRP A 294 -19.89 29.14 23.43
N PHE A 295 -19.60 27.83 23.36
CA PHE A 295 -20.17 26.94 22.33
C PHE A 295 -21.68 26.78 22.44
N PHE A 296 -22.25 26.75 23.65
CA PHE A 296 -23.71 26.68 23.81
C PHE A 296 -24.41 28.00 23.47
N GLN A 297 -23.77 29.14 23.74
CA GLN A 297 -24.36 30.47 23.55
C GLN A 297 -24.18 31.04 22.14
N HIS A 298 -23.03 30.81 21.50
CA HIS A 298 -22.63 31.50 20.27
C HIS A 298 -22.60 30.60 19.03
N VAL A 299 -22.47 29.28 19.20
CA VAL A 299 -22.44 28.35 18.07
C VAL A 299 -23.85 27.80 17.86
N SER A 300 -24.44 28.08 16.70
CA SER A 300 -25.72 27.49 16.31
C SER A 300 -25.65 25.98 16.44
N THR A 301 -26.70 25.34 16.94
CA THR A 301 -26.79 23.87 17.12
C THR A 301 -26.41 23.11 15.84
N ASP A 302 -26.59 23.75 14.69
CA ASP A 302 -26.27 23.33 13.34
C ASP A 302 -24.80 23.12 13.00
N VAL A 303 -23.87 23.70 13.76
CA VAL A 303 -22.43 23.67 13.50
C VAL A 303 -21.71 22.69 14.43
N TYR A 304 -22.43 22.03 15.36
CA TYR A 304 -21.84 20.99 16.18
C TYR A 304 -21.32 19.82 15.35
N PHE A 305 -20.18 19.27 15.74
CA PHE A 305 -19.59 18.15 15.02
C PHE A 305 -20.46 16.90 15.11
N MET A 306 -20.63 16.25 13.97
CA MET A 306 -21.35 14.98 13.84
C MET A 306 -20.47 13.81 14.23
N GLU A 307 -21.08 12.63 14.33
CA GLU A 307 -20.39 11.42 14.75
C GLU A 307 -19.17 11.09 13.89
N SER A 308 -19.26 11.22 12.57
CA SER A 308 -18.13 10.94 11.68
C SER A 308 -16.98 11.94 11.81
N TRP A 309 -17.27 13.22 12.02
CA TRP A 309 -16.24 14.23 12.31
C TRP A 309 -15.51 13.92 13.61
N ARG A 310 -16.24 13.56 14.68
CA ARG A 310 -15.64 13.17 15.96
C ARG A 310 -14.77 11.91 15.82
N ALA A 311 -15.27 10.90 15.10
CA ALA A 311 -14.52 9.69 14.80
C ALA A 311 -13.25 10.00 13.99
N LEU A 312 -13.34 10.86 12.96
CA LEU A 312 -12.21 11.26 12.13
C LEU A 312 -11.12 11.97 12.94
N PHE A 313 -11.48 12.95 13.79
CA PHE A 313 -10.52 13.65 14.63
C PHE A 313 -9.88 12.72 15.66
N SER A 314 -10.65 11.84 16.28
CA SER A 314 -10.11 10.84 17.21
C SER A 314 -9.17 9.85 16.51
N GLY A 315 -9.51 9.41 15.29
CA GLY A 315 -8.62 8.59 14.45
C GLY A 315 -7.33 9.33 14.06
N ALA A 316 -7.42 10.64 13.82
CA ALA A 316 -6.26 11.48 13.53
C ALA A 316 -5.32 11.64 14.73
N VAL A 317 -5.83 11.67 15.98
CA VAL A 317 -4.98 11.66 17.20
C VAL A 317 -4.14 10.38 17.24
N VAL A 318 -4.79 9.21 17.17
CA VAL A 318 -4.10 7.90 17.18
C VAL A 318 -3.08 7.80 16.03
N MET A 319 -3.41 8.35 14.86
CA MET A 319 -2.48 8.43 13.74
C MET A 319 -1.26 9.29 14.06
N LEU A 320 -1.47 10.47 14.63
CA LEU A 320 -0.40 11.40 14.94
C LEU A 320 0.53 10.81 16.01
N ASP A 321 0.03 10.07 17.00
CA ASP A 321 0.87 9.33 17.96
C ASP A 321 1.84 8.37 17.25
N VAL A 322 1.33 7.59 16.30
CA VAL A 322 2.14 6.65 15.51
C VAL A 322 3.09 7.38 14.56
N VAL A 323 2.67 8.49 13.96
CA VAL A 323 3.52 9.31 13.08
C VAL A 323 4.68 9.94 13.88
N VAL A 324 4.41 10.49 15.06
CA VAL A 324 5.43 11.08 15.93
C VAL A 324 6.47 10.04 16.34
N LEU A 325 6.03 8.80 16.57
CA LEU A 325 6.91 7.65 16.78
C LEU A 325 7.79 7.36 15.54
N MET A 326 7.17 7.24 14.35
CA MET A 326 7.87 6.95 13.09
C MET A 326 8.86 8.06 12.67
N GLN A 327 8.65 9.29 13.12
CA GLN A 327 9.50 10.46 12.83
C GLN A 327 10.78 10.52 13.67
N ASP A 328 11.00 9.62 14.64
CA ASP A 328 12.28 9.58 15.34
C ASP A 328 13.42 9.23 14.38
N TRP A 329 14.56 9.93 14.53
CA TRP A 329 15.71 9.75 13.65
C TRP A 329 16.22 8.32 13.58
N ASP A 330 16.20 7.61 14.72
CA ASP A 330 16.70 6.23 14.81
C ASP A 330 15.56 5.22 14.91
N PHE A 331 14.30 5.60 14.65
CA PHE A 331 13.22 4.63 14.49
C PHE A 331 13.58 3.68 13.33
N PRO A 332 13.43 2.35 13.50
CA PRO A 332 12.82 1.63 14.63
C PRO A 332 13.70 1.44 15.88
N THR A 333 15.02 1.45 15.78
CA THR A 333 15.98 1.07 16.87
C THR A 333 15.97 1.92 18.15
N ALA A 334 15.39 3.13 18.14
CA ALA A 334 15.27 4.04 19.29
C ALA A 334 16.58 4.33 20.06
N ALA A 335 17.73 4.26 19.38
CA ALA A 335 19.05 4.41 20.00
C ALA A 335 19.31 5.88 20.41
N SER A 336 19.83 6.10 21.62
CA SER A 336 20.03 7.44 22.18
C SER A 336 21.48 7.93 21.95
N PRO A 337 21.70 9.15 21.41
CA PRO A 337 23.05 9.72 21.30
C PRO A 337 23.64 10.08 22.66
N LYS A 338 24.97 9.99 22.78
CA LYS A 338 25.72 10.32 24.01
C LYS A 338 25.56 11.76 24.47
N HIS A 339 25.36 12.70 23.53
CA HIS A 339 25.28 14.13 23.84
C HIS A 339 23.86 14.63 24.12
N VAL A 340 22.87 13.73 24.09
CA VAL A 340 21.47 14.06 24.36
C VAL A 340 21.11 13.64 25.78
N TYR A 341 20.83 14.64 26.61
CA TYR A 341 20.46 14.52 28.00
C TYR A 341 18.96 14.28 28.17
N ILE A 342 18.58 13.70 29.32
CA ILE A 342 17.18 13.51 29.68
C ILE A 342 16.54 14.89 30.00
N PRO A 343 15.32 15.18 29.52
CA PRO A 343 14.64 16.43 29.82
C PRO A 343 14.50 16.61 31.34
N GLY A 344 14.86 17.79 31.84
CA GLY A 344 14.81 18.11 33.28
C GLY A 344 15.97 17.58 34.13
N LEU A 345 16.89 16.80 33.58
CA LEU A 345 18.04 16.24 34.29
C LEU A 345 19.37 16.69 33.66
N ALA A 346 20.45 16.64 34.45
CA ALA A 346 21.81 16.91 34.00
C ALA A 346 22.53 15.65 33.44
N THR A 347 21.88 14.49 33.45
CA THR A 347 22.45 13.20 33.04
C THR A 347 21.82 12.67 31.75
N ASN A 348 22.60 11.92 30.97
CA ASN A 348 22.14 11.30 29.71
C ASN A 348 21.40 9.96 29.93
N VAL A 349 21.71 9.29 31.05
CA VAL A 349 21.15 7.98 31.41
C VAL A 349 20.98 7.92 32.93
N VAL A 350 19.85 7.41 33.37
CA VAL A 350 19.61 7.03 34.78
C VAL A 350 19.47 5.52 34.86
N CYS A 351 20.25 4.87 35.72
CA CYS A 351 20.17 3.43 35.94
C CYS A 351 19.59 3.13 37.32
N LEU A 352 18.61 2.23 37.41
CA LEU A 352 18.02 1.76 38.66
C LEU A 352 18.25 0.25 38.83
N GLY A 353 18.69 -0.19 40.01
CA GLY A 353 18.89 -1.60 40.35
C GLY A 353 20.35 -1.99 40.63
N HIS A 354 20.53 -2.73 41.73
CA HIS A 354 21.84 -3.17 42.25
C HIS A 354 22.44 -4.34 41.46
N ASN A 355 21.60 -5.32 41.07
CA ASN A 355 22.04 -6.51 40.32
C ASN A 355 22.08 -6.29 38.81
N THR A 356 23.13 -6.79 38.16
CA THR A 356 23.38 -6.66 36.72
C THR A 356 22.27 -7.27 35.85
N ARG A 357 21.56 -8.31 36.33
CA ARG A 357 20.45 -8.96 35.60
C ARG A 357 19.15 -8.14 35.56
N PHE A 358 18.84 -7.39 36.63
CA PHE A 358 17.58 -6.65 36.78
C PHE A 358 17.77 -5.12 36.76
N ARG A 359 18.91 -4.63 36.28
CA ARG A 359 19.12 -3.19 36.08
C ARG A 359 18.12 -2.66 35.05
N LEU A 360 17.49 -1.53 35.33
CA LEU A 360 16.68 -0.74 34.40
C LEU A 360 17.48 0.49 33.98
N ALA A 361 17.46 0.83 32.68
CA ALA A 361 18.13 2.01 32.16
C ALA A 361 17.12 2.93 31.49
N PHE A 362 17.03 4.16 31.97
CA PHE A 362 16.21 5.23 31.45
C PHE A 362 17.08 6.14 30.59
N THR A 363 16.71 6.32 29.32
CA THR A 363 17.35 7.25 28.39
C THR A 363 16.31 8.20 27.83
N CYS A 364 16.77 9.34 27.33
CA CYS A 364 15.90 10.40 26.81
C CYS A 364 14.88 9.89 25.77
N LYS A 365 15.31 9.09 24.79
CA LYS A 365 14.40 8.57 23.76
C LYS A 365 13.37 7.58 24.27
N TRP A 366 13.75 6.70 25.20
CA TRP A 366 12.80 5.76 25.81
C TRP A 366 11.79 6.47 26.71
N ILE A 367 12.11 7.65 27.24
CA ILE A 367 11.15 8.49 27.95
C ILE A 367 10.12 9.08 26.98
N VAL A 368 10.57 9.65 25.84
CA VAL A 368 9.66 10.13 24.77
C VAL A 368 8.77 9.00 24.26
N MET A 369 9.36 7.83 23.98
CA MET A 369 8.64 6.62 23.61
C MET A 369 7.62 6.20 24.66
N GLY A 370 8.02 6.24 25.95
CA GLY A 370 7.16 5.90 27.07
C GLY A 370 5.96 6.82 27.20
N LEU A 371 6.12 8.13 26.97
CA LEU A 371 5.01 9.08 26.93
C LEU A 371 4.00 8.75 25.82
N ILE A 372 4.48 8.42 24.63
CA ILE A 372 3.61 8.02 23.51
C ILE A 372 2.88 6.70 23.84
N MET A 373 3.60 5.70 24.35
CA MET A 373 3.02 4.40 24.70
C MET A 373 2.06 4.48 25.90
N LEU A 374 2.17 5.50 26.74
CA LEU A 374 1.23 5.80 27.82
C LEU A 374 -0.06 6.43 27.29
N MET A 375 0.04 7.34 26.31
CA MET A 375 -1.11 8.05 25.74
C MET A 375 -1.88 7.20 24.73
N LEU A 376 -1.20 6.41 23.90
CA LEU A 376 -1.81 5.64 22.82
C LEU A 376 -3.01 4.77 23.29
N PRO A 377 -2.98 4.04 24.44
CA PRO A 377 -4.14 3.30 24.92
C PRO A 377 -5.32 4.19 25.30
N LEU A 378 -5.05 5.37 25.87
CA LEU A 378 -6.07 6.35 26.21
C LEU A 378 -6.72 6.89 24.93
N ASP A 379 -5.92 7.28 23.94
CA ASP A 379 -6.43 7.81 22.68
C ASP A 379 -7.17 6.73 21.87
N VAL A 380 -6.68 5.48 21.87
CA VAL A 380 -7.40 4.33 21.29
C VAL A 380 -8.72 4.06 22.03
N TRP A 381 -8.77 4.18 23.35
CA TRP A 381 -10.02 4.05 24.10
C TRP A 381 -11.02 5.13 23.69
N THR A 382 -10.58 6.39 23.55
CA THR A 382 -11.46 7.46 23.04
C THR A 382 -11.92 7.22 21.61
N LEU A 383 -11.07 6.66 20.74
CA LEU A 383 -11.44 6.30 19.38
C LEU A 383 -12.51 5.21 19.34
N VAL A 384 -12.32 4.14 20.12
CA VAL A 384 -13.30 3.05 20.21
C VAL A 384 -14.64 3.57 20.74
N GLN A 385 -14.62 4.50 21.71
CA GLN A 385 -15.84 5.16 22.17
C GLN A 385 -16.54 5.93 21.05
N GLN A 386 -15.83 6.73 20.25
CA GLN A 386 -16.44 7.50 19.16
C GLN A 386 -16.96 6.59 18.02
N LEU A 387 -16.26 5.48 17.73
CA LEU A 387 -16.70 4.53 16.70
C LEU A 387 -17.98 3.79 17.09
N ASN A 388 -18.11 3.44 18.38
CA ASN A 388 -19.25 2.68 18.92
C ASN A 388 -20.25 3.56 19.68
N TYR A 389 -20.21 4.87 19.48
CA TYR A 389 -21.02 5.80 20.25
C TYR A 389 -22.50 5.64 19.91
N THR A 390 -23.33 5.40 20.92
CA THR A 390 -24.78 5.54 20.84
C THR A 390 -25.26 6.25 22.11
N PRO A 391 -26.14 7.27 22.02
CA PRO A 391 -26.58 8.02 23.20
C PRO A 391 -27.15 7.11 24.28
N LEU A 392 -27.95 6.12 23.87
CA LEU A 392 -28.59 5.17 24.78
C LEU A 392 -27.57 4.41 25.65
N HIS A 393 -26.47 3.93 25.05
CA HIS A 393 -25.43 3.20 25.79
C HIS A 393 -24.78 4.08 26.87
N TYR A 394 -24.69 5.38 26.66
CA TYR A 394 -24.09 6.32 27.60
C TYR A 394 -25.12 7.02 28.51
N GLY A 395 -26.34 6.49 28.64
CA GLY A 395 -27.38 7.10 29.48
C GLY A 395 -27.76 8.50 29.00
N GLN A 396 -27.73 8.72 27.69
CA GLN A 396 -28.04 9.95 27.00
C GLN A 396 -29.21 9.74 26.03
N MET A 397 -29.91 10.83 25.71
CA MET A 397 -31.04 10.87 24.78
C MET A 397 -30.75 11.85 23.66
N VAL A 398 -31.55 11.78 22.60
CA VAL A 398 -31.49 12.75 21.49
C VAL A 398 -32.76 13.57 21.50
N ALA A 399 -32.64 14.89 21.55
CA ALA A 399 -33.78 15.79 21.43
C ALA A 399 -34.35 15.68 20.01
N ALA A 400 -35.62 15.28 19.88
CA ALA A 400 -36.26 15.02 18.58
C ALA A 400 -36.29 16.25 17.66
N ALA A 401 -36.37 17.47 18.22
CA ALA A 401 -36.46 18.70 17.45
C ALA A 401 -35.09 19.21 16.94
N THR A 402 -34.01 19.04 17.69
CA THR A 402 -32.69 19.64 17.40
C THR A 402 -31.59 18.63 17.09
N LEU A 403 -31.88 17.33 17.22
CA LEU A 403 -30.93 16.20 17.12
C LEU A 403 -29.70 16.35 18.03
N GLN A 404 -29.82 17.20 19.05
CA GLN A 404 -28.78 17.42 20.04
C GLN A 404 -28.78 16.29 21.06
N VAL A 405 -27.59 15.86 21.47
CA VAL A 405 -27.44 14.89 22.54
C VAL A 405 -27.70 15.58 23.87
N VAL A 406 -28.44 14.92 24.75
CA VAL A 406 -28.84 15.42 26.07
C VAL A 406 -28.56 14.34 27.11
N SER A 407 -28.02 14.72 28.28
CA SER A 407 -27.72 13.76 29.36
C SER A 407 -28.73 13.89 30.49
N MET A 408 -29.17 12.76 31.04
CA MET A 408 -30.12 12.73 32.16
C MET A 408 -29.52 13.32 33.43
N VAL A 409 -30.31 14.13 34.14
CA VAL A 409 -29.92 14.74 35.41
C VAL A 409 -30.15 13.78 36.57
N ASN A 410 -31.33 13.15 36.61
CA ASN A 410 -31.70 12.17 37.64
C ASN A 410 -31.01 10.83 37.37
N THR A 411 -30.11 10.42 38.28
CA THR A 411 -29.27 9.23 38.09
C THR A 411 -29.82 7.96 38.69
N THR A 412 -30.92 8.00 39.43
CA THR A 412 -31.49 6.84 40.14
C THR A 412 -31.67 5.60 39.25
N GLN A 413 -32.12 5.79 38.01
CA GLN A 413 -32.24 4.70 37.03
C GLN A 413 -30.90 4.23 36.46
N LEU A 414 -29.94 5.14 36.27
CA LEU A 414 -28.59 4.76 35.83
C LEU A 414 -27.86 3.97 36.92
N ASP A 415 -28.06 4.37 38.17
CA ASP A 415 -27.47 3.74 39.34
C ASP A 415 -28.06 2.34 39.57
N ALA A 416 -29.35 2.12 39.28
CA ALA A 416 -29.99 0.81 39.35
C ALA A 416 -29.44 -0.22 38.34
N LEU A 417 -28.95 0.24 37.18
CA LEU A 417 -28.38 -0.61 36.13
C LEU A 417 -26.86 -0.80 36.28
N ALA A 418 -26.16 0.14 36.92
CA ALA A 418 -24.76 0.07 37.39
C ALA A 418 -23.67 -0.41 36.41
N CYS A 419 -23.94 -0.55 35.12
CA CYS A 419 -23.03 -1.22 34.18
C CYS A 419 -22.55 -0.38 32.98
N GLY A 420 -22.87 0.92 32.97
CA GLY A 420 -22.41 1.85 31.92
C GLY A 420 -22.85 1.43 30.51
N ALA A 421 -21.96 1.56 29.53
CA ALA A 421 -22.23 1.26 28.11
C ALA A 421 -22.50 -0.20 27.77
N LEU A 422 -22.49 -1.11 28.75
CA LEU A 422 -22.56 -2.55 28.55
C LEU A 422 -23.96 -3.17 28.71
N CYS A 423 -24.95 -2.49 29.34
CA CYS A 423 -26.30 -3.06 29.47
C CYS A 423 -27.46 -2.16 29.07
N PHE A 424 -27.23 -0.92 28.62
CA PHE A 424 -28.33 -0.10 28.11
C PHE A 424 -28.73 -0.56 26.70
N HIS A 425 -29.72 -1.47 26.65
CA HIS A 425 -30.37 -1.90 25.40
C HIS A 425 -31.88 -1.59 25.37
N GLY A 426 -32.43 -1.10 26.48
CA GLY A 426 -33.84 -0.71 26.60
C GLY A 426 -34.07 0.80 26.51
N PRO A 427 -35.27 1.26 26.13
CA PRO A 427 -35.59 2.68 26.00
C PRO A 427 -35.54 3.39 27.36
N LEU A 428 -34.89 4.55 27.40
CA LEU A 428 -34.89 5.45 28.55
C LEU A 428 -36.22 6.23 28.60
N PRO A 429 -36.69 6.69 29.78
CA PRO A 429 -37.98 7.40 29.90
C PRO A 429 -37.98 8.73 29.12
N ALA A 430 -38.99 8.94 28.28
CA ALA A 430 -39.10 10.10 27.41
C ALA A 430 -39.23 11.47 28.13
N HIS A 431 -39.49 11.48 29.45
CA HIS A 431 -39.78 12.68 30.25
C HIS A 431 -38.79 12.90 31.41
N ALA A 432 -37.53 12.49 31.27
CA ALA A 432 -36.51 12.77 32.28
C ALA A 432 -36.04 14.24 32.23
N ASP A 433 -35.67 14.79 33.37
CA ASP A 433 -34.91 16.05 33.43
C ASP A 433 -33.56 15.84 32.75
N VAL A 434 -33.23 16.67 31.75
CA VAL A 434 -32.07 16.48 30.88
C VAL A 434 -31.30 17.78 30.67
N VAL A 435 -29.97 17.69 30.50
CA VAL A 435 -29.06 18.83 30.26
C VAL A 435 -28.36 18.67 28.90
N PRO A 436 -28.29 19.73 28.07
CA PRO A 436 -27.66 19.65 26.75
C PRO A 436 -26.19 19.25 26.83
N THR A 437 -25.73 18.42 25.90
CA THR A 437 -24.32 18.08 25.73
C THR A 437 -23.78 18.66 24.41
N LEU A 438 -22.45 18.68 24.29
CA LEU A 438 -21.75 19.12 23.08
C LEU A 438 -21.75 18.00 22.05
N GLY A 439 -22.41 18.25 20.92
CA GLY A 439 -22.47 17.33 19.79
C GLY A 439 -23.89 16.98 19.36
N ARG A 440 -24.01 16.50 18.12
CA ARG A 440 -25.23 15.88 17.61
C ARG A 440 -25.02 14.40 17.37
N TYR A 441 -26.11 13.65 17.48
CA TYR A 441 -26.12 12.24 17.15
C TYR A 441 -27.02 12.00 15.95
N PHE A 442 -26.43 11.35 14.95
CA PHE A 442 -27.13 10.80 13.82
C PHE A 442 -26.88 9.31 13.87
N SER A 443 -27.91 8.49 13.75
CA SER A 443 -27.80 7.04 13.73
C SER A 443 -27.23 6.52 12.40
N TRP A 444 -26.27 7.22 11.81
CA TRP A 444 -25.72 6.91 10.50
C TRP A 444 -25.04 5.53 10.48
N PRO A 445 -24.98 4.88 9.31
CA PRO A 445 -24.35 3.57 9.18
C PRO A 445 -22.87 3.64 9.53
N ALA A 446 -22.30 2.51 9.98
CA ALA A 446 -20.89 2.40 10.35
C ALA A 446 -19.94 2.81 9.21
N GLU A 447 -20.40 2.75 7.95
CA GLU A 447 -19.64 3.21 6.78
C GLU A 447 -19.21 4.68 6.92
N ASP A 448 -20.01 5.58 7.51
CA ASP A 448 -19.62 7.01 7.62
C ASP A 448 -18.43 7.25 8.58
N LYS A 449 -18.13 6.30 9.46
CA LYS A 449 -16.99 6.34 10.39
C LYS A 449 -15.74 5.66 9.83
N PHE A 450 -15.87 4.95 8.71
CA PHE A 450 -14.78 4.23 8.05
C PHE A 450 -13.56 5.10 7.67
N PRO A 451 -13.68 6.40 7.34
CA PRO A 451 -12.53 7.30 7.15
C PRO A 451 -11.53 7.28 8.30
N ALA A 452 -12.02 7.26 9.55
CA ALA A 452 -11.16 7.22 10.74
C ALA A 452 -10.36 5.91 10.83
N VAL A 453 -11.03 4.79 10.55
CA VAL A 453 -10.42 3.45 10.56
C VAL A 453 -9.38 3.32 9.45
N CYS A 454 -9.69 3.78 8.23
CA CYS A 454 -8.75 3.79 7.10
C CYS A 454 -7.45 4.53 7.44
N LEU A 455 -7.58 5.68 8.09
CA LEU A 455 -6.47 6.55 8.45
C LEU A 455 -5.54 5.85 9.46
N VAL A 456 -6.10 5.22 10.50
CA VAL A 456 -5.32 4.46 11.49
C VAL A 456 -4.67 3.21 10.86
N VAL A 457 -5.43 2.42 10.10
CA VAL A 457 -4.93 1.21 9.44
C VAL A 457 -3.78 1.54 8.47
N TYR A 458 -3.91 2.63 7.72
CA TYR A 458 -2.87 3.07 6.79
C TYR A 458 -1.56 3.40 7.51
N VAL A 459 -1.63 4.14 8.62
CA VAL A 459 -0.42 4.52 9.36
C VAL A 459 0.18 3.34 10.13
N VAL A 460 -0.64 2.44 10.67
CA VAL A 460 -0.17 1.18 11.25
C VAL A 460 0.54 0.33 10.19
N PHE A 461 -0.04 0.21 8.98
CA PHE A 461 0.61 -0.48 7.86
C PHE A 461 1.96 0.17 7.50
N LEU A 462 2.03 1.50 7.43
CA LEU A 462 3.30 2.20 7.19
C LEU A 462 4.32 1.95 8.30
N CYS A 463 3.89 1.98 9.56
CA CYS A 463 4.73 1.70 10.72
C CYS A 463 5.29 0.27 10.67
N ILE A 464 4.43 -0.74 10.48
CA ILE A 464 4.82 -2.15 10.32
C ILE A 464 5.77 -2.31 9.13
N ARG A 465 5.46 -1.66 8.00
CA ARG A 465 6.31 -1.69 6.81
C ARG A 465 7.68 -1.06 7.08
N MET A 466 7.75 0.04 7.84
CA MET A 466 9.02 0.66 8.24
C MET A 466 9.81 -0.28 9.13
N ILE A 467 9.20 -0.84 10.18
CA ILE A 467 9.82 -1.83 11.06
C ILE A 467 10.34 -3.02 10.23
N ALA A 468 9.49 -3.67 9.45
CA ALA A 468 9.87 -4.88 8.70
C ALA A 468 10.96 -4.64 7.63
N ASN A 469 11.01 -3.45 7.01
CA ASN A 469 11.96 -3.20 5.92
C ASN A 469 13.24 -2.50 6.38
N GLU A 470 13.19 -1.53 7.30
CA GLU A 470 14.37 -0.72 7.75
C GLU A 470 15.43 -1.56 8.47
N ASP A 471 15.05 -2.76 8.91
CA ASP A 471 15.84 -3.68 9.74
C ASP A 471 17.04 -4.35 9.09
N SER A 472 17.24 -4.27 7.78
CA SER A 472 18.39 -4.89 7.10
C SER A 472 19.40 -3.89 6.51
N GLY A 473 19.05 -2.60 6.49
CA GLY A 473 19.72 -1.62 5.64
C GLY A 473 20.66 -0.65 6.35
N PHE A 474 20.29 -0.09 7.50
CA PHE A 474 20.91 1.17 7.93
C PHE A 474 22.41 1.05 8.32
N VAL A 475 22.79 0.02 9.09
CA VAL A 475 24.19 -0.16 9.54
C VAL A 475 25.04 -0.87 8.49
N VAL A 476 24.47 -1.85 7.78
CA VAL A 476 25.19 -2.58 6.71
C VAL A 476 25.33 -1.69 5.47
N SER A 477 24.34 -0.86 5.13
CA SER A 477 24.42 0.04 3.97
C SER A 477 25.27 1.27 4.24
N SER A 478 25.28 1.89 5.42
CA SER A 478 26.17 3.04 5.68
C SER A 478 27.65 2.61 5.68
N GLN A 479 27.98 1.46 6.30
CA GLN A 479 29.32 0.89 6.22
C GLN A 479 29.66 0.37 4.82
N MET A 480 28.75 -0.31 4.11
CA MET A 480 29.00 -0.79 2.74
C MET A 480 28.96 0.33 1.70
N GLN A 481 28.23 1.43 1.90
CA GLN A 481 28.21 2.59 1.00
C GLN A 481 29.51 3.36 1.13
N GLY A 482 30.03 3.61 2.33
CA GLY A 482 31.35 4.21 2.52
C GLY A 482 32.47 3.39 1.87
N VAL A 483 32.47 2.07 2.09
CA VAL A 483 33.47 1.15 1.50
C VAL A 483 33.29 0.99 0.00
N LYS A 484 32.06 0.86 -0.52
CA LYS A 484 31.79 0.83 -1.97
C LYS A 484 32.10 2.18 -2.60
N GLU A 485 31.87 3.29 -1.92
CA GLU A 485 32.09 4.67 -2.37
C GLU A 485 33.57 5.04 -2.48
N GLN A 486 34.38 4.59 -1.53
CA GLN A 486 35.82 4.68 -1.66
C GLN A 486 36.35 3.68 -2.68
N ASN A 487 35.91 2.41 -2.66
CA ASN A 487 36.47 1.38 -3.56
C ASN A 487 36.20 1.67 -5.03
N TYR A 488 35.01 2.15 -5.43
CA TYR A 488 34.78 2.48 -6.83
C TYR A 488 35.25 3.90 -7.23
N ARG A 489 35.49 4.84 -6.29
CA ARG A 489 36.18 6.09 -6.63
C ARG A 489 37.64 5.73 -6.90
N ARG A 490 38.24 4.93 -6.03
CA ARG A 490 39.52 4.26 -6.28
C ARG A 490 39.52 3.47 -7.59
N GLN A 491 38.51 2.66 -7.91
CA GLN A 491 38.47 1.93 -9.20
C GLN A 491 38.31 2.85 -10.41
N LEU A 492 37.54 3.95 -10.30
CA LEU A 492 37.44 4.97 -11.35
C LEU A 492 38.76 5.71 -11.52
N ASP A 493 39.38 6.14 -10.41
CA ASP A 493 40.67 6.83 -10.37
C ASP A 493 41.84 5.90 -10.81
N HIS A 494 41.72 4.60 -10.58
CA HIS A 494 42.66 3.56 -11.05
C HIS A 494 42.39 3.12 -12.50
N SER A 495 41.16 3.25 -12.99
CA SER A 495 40.87 3.00 -14.41
C SER A 495 41.30 4.23 -15.20
N SER A 496 42.24 4.08 -16.12
CA SER A 496 42.74 5.12 -17.02
C SER A 496 41.69 5.58 -18.04
N LEU A 497 40.49 5.89 -17.57
CA LEU A 497 39.39 6.37 -18.40
C LEU A 497 39.62 7.85 -18.70
N PRO A 498 39.44 8.27 -19.97
CA PRO A 498 39.51 9.68 -20.31
C PRO A 498 38.44 10.46 -19.54
N PRO A 499 38.70 11.73 -19.16
CA PRO A 499 37.80 12.52 -18.32
C PRO A 499 36.37 12.66 -18.89
N ARG A 500 36.24 12.60 -20.23
CA ARG A 500 34.94 12.55 -20.92
C ARG A 500 34.14 11.28 -20.61
N ALA A 501 34.79 10.12 -20.58
CA ALA A 501 34.13 8.84 -20.28
C ALA A 501 33.61 8.80 -18.84
N VAL A 502 34.35 9.41 -17.90
CA VAL A 502 33.89 9.56 -16.50
C VAL A 502 32.64 10.44 -16.44
N GLN A 503 32.62 11.58 -17.14
CA GLN A 503 31.45 12.47 -17.20
C GLN A 503 30.23 11.79 -17.82
N ASP A 504 30.42 10.97 -18.88
CA ASP A 504 29.33 10.23 -19.51
C ASP A 504 28.79 9.11 -18.61
N LEU A 505 29.65 8.44 -17.84
CA LEU A 505 29.25 7.46 -16.82
C LEU A 505 28.43 8.10 -15.70
N VAL A 506 28.83 9.29 -15.24
CA VAL A 506 28.08 10.10 -14.26
C VAL A 506 26.70 10.46 -14.82
N ARG A 507 26.65 10.99 -16.05
CA ARG A 507 25.39 11.34 -16.73
C ARG A 507 24.48 10.12 -16.89
N LEU A 508 25.04 8.94 -17.22
CA LEU A 508 24.27 7.71 -17.35
C LEU A 508 23.69 7.24 -16.01
N ALA A 509 24.45 7.36 -14.92
CA ALA A 509 23.98 7.06 -13.57
C ALA A 509 22.83 7.99 -13.16
N ASP A 510 22.93 9.29 -13.49
CA ASP A 510 21.88 10.28 -13.21
C ASP A 510 20.60 9.99 -14.01
N ILE A 511 20.71 9.61 -15.29
CA ILE A 511 19.56 9.21 -16.10
C ILE A 511 18.85 8.01 -15.43
N LYS A 512 19.60 6.95 -15.08
CA LYS A 512 19.02 5.78 -14.41
C LYS A 512 18.30 6.15 -13.12
N ARG A 513 18.88 7.03 -12.31
CA ARG A 513 18.28 7.55 -11.07
C ARG A 513 16.98 8.30 -11.34
N GLN A 514 16.97 9.22 -12.31
CA GLN A 514 15.78 10.00 -12.62
C GLN A 514 14.64 9.14 -13.17
N TYR A 515 14.94 8.11 -13.99
CA TYR A 515 13.95 7.11 -14.41
C TYR A 515 13.34 6.36 -13.23
N TRP A 516 14.16 5.97 -12.25
CA TRP A 516 13.68 5.33 -11.02
C TRP A 516 12.80 6.26 -10.18
N LEU A 517 13.24 7.51 -9.97
CA LEU A 517 12.46 8.52 -9.23
C LEU A 517 11.12 8.81 -9.91
N ARG A 518 11.12 8.89 -11.25
CA ARG A 518 9.90 9.10 -12.03
C ARG A 518 8.95 7.91 -11.90
N ARG A 519 9.46 6.67 -11.98
CA ARG A 519 8.65 5.46 -11.74
C ARG A 519 8.00 5.51 -10.36
N HIS A 520 8.78 5.80 -9.32
CA HIS A 520 8.26 5.88 -7.96
C HIS A 520 7.21 7.00 -7.80
N SER A 521 7.42 8.16 -8.42
CA SER A 521 6.43 9.25 -8.43
C SER A 521 5.15 8.86 -9.18
N ASP A 522 5.27 8.20 -10.34
CA ASP A 522 4.13 7.66 -11.08
C ASP A 522 3.36 6.64 -10.22
N ASP A 523 4.04 5.72 -9.51
CA ASP A 523 3.41 4.71 -8.66
C ASP A 523 2.63 5.36 -7.49
N ILE A 524 3.18 6.43 -6.89
CA ILE A 524 2.47 7.23 -5.87
C ILE A 524 1.25 7.92 -6.48
N CYS A 525 1.37 8.50 -7.67
CA CYS A 525 0.23 9.14 -8.36
C CYS A 525 -0.88 8.12 -8.64
N VAL A 526 -0.53 6.93 -9.13
CA VAL A 526 -1.50 5.84 -9.35
C VAL A 526 -2.18 5.46 -8.03
N GLY A 527 -1.41 5.28 -6.96
CA GLY A 527 -1.95 4.96 -5.64
C GLY A 527 -2.92 6.02 -5.11
N LEU A 528 -2.55 7.30 -5.16
CA LEU A 528 -3.40 8.41 -4.73
C LEU A 528 -4.65 8.59 -5.61
N ALA A 529 -4.52 8.39 -6.92
CA ALA A 529 -5.65 8.46 -7.84
C ALA A 529 -6.68 7.35 -7.57
N LEU A 530 -6.23 6.10 -7.37
CA LEU A 530 -7.09 4.97 -7.02
C LEU A 530 -7.69 5.12 -5.63
N PHE A 531 -6.91 5.58 -4.64
CA PHE A 531 -7.40 5.85 -3.30
C PHE A 531 -8.53 6.91 -3.31
N GLY A 532 -8.34 8.01 -4.04
CA GLY A 532 -9.38 9.02 -4.20
C GLY A 532 -10.65 8.50 -4.89
N LEU A 533 -10.51 7.59 -5.87
CA LEU A 533 -11.66 6.92 -6.50
C LEU A 533 -12.43 6.05 -5.51
N VAL A 534 -11.73 5.22 -4.74
CA VAL A 534 -12.35 4.37 -3.72
C VAL A 534 -13.08 5.22 -2.67
N LEU A 535 -12.46 6.31 -2.19
CA LEU A 535 -13.11 7.23 -1.24
C LEU A 535 -14.36 7.87 -1.83
N MET A 536 -14.34 8.27 -3.12
CA MET A 536 -15.51 8.84 -3.79
C MET A 536 -16.65 7.82 -3.90
N LEU A 537 -16.36 6.56 -4.20
CA LEU A 537 -17.40 5.51 -4.25
C LEU A 537 -17.99 5.24 -2.87
N LEU A 538 -17.16 5.17 -1.84
CA LEU A 538 -17.61 5.01 -0.45
C LEU A 538 -18.42 6.23 0.01
N GLN A 539 -18.04 7.43 -0.39
CA GLN A 539 -18.82 8.65 -0.11
C GLN A 539 -20.23 8.56 -0.70
N LEU A 540 -20.35 8.21 -1.98
CA LEU A 540 -21.64 8.09 -2.64
C LEU A 540 -22.50 6.98 -2.05
N ARG A 541 -21.88 5.86 -1.68
CA ARG A 541 -22.55 4.74 -1.01
C ARG A 541 -23.05 5.12 0.39
N CYS A 542 -22.24 5.83 1.17
CA CYS A 542 -22.64 6.34 2.48
C CYS A 542 -23.85 7.29 2.37
N ILE A 543 -23.79 8.28 1.45
CA ILE A 543 -24.90 9.21 1.20
C ILE A 543 -26.18 8.46 0.83
N TRP A 544 -26.05 7.42 0.00
CA TRP A 544 -27.17 6.57 -0.38
C TRP A 544 -27.77 5.79 0.79
N GLN A 545 -26.95 5.08 1.57
CA GLN A 545 -27.43 4.31 2.73
C GLN A 545 -28.16 5.20 3.74
N VAL A 546 -27.62 6.39 4.02
CA VAL A 546 -28.28 7.36 4.90
C VAL A 546 -29.64 7.78 4.33
N ARG A 547 -29.76 7.99 3.02
CA ARG A 547 -31.06 8.32 2.41
C ARG A 547 -32.07 7.17 2.49
N VAL A 548 -31.62 5.92 2.32
CA VAL A 548 -32.48 4.72 2.37
C VAL A 548 -32.94 4.41 3.79
N GLU A 549 -32.03 4.40 4.76
CA GLU A 549 -32.33 4.04 6.16
C GLU A 549 -33.22 5.09 6.86
N PHE A 550 -33.06 6.37 6.52
CA PHE A 550 -33.71 7.48 7.23
C PHE A 550 -34.84 8.16 6.45
N ALA A 551 -35.42 7.48 5.46
CA ALA A 551 -36.55 7.88 4.62
C ALA A 551 -37.24 9.19 5.04
N MET A 552 -36.94 10.29 4.32
CA MET A 552 -37.56 11.61 4.47
C MET A 552 -37.43 12.33 5.84
N ALA A 553 -36.56 11.91 6.76
CA ALA A 553 -36.17 12.83 7.83
C ALA A 553 -35.36 13.96 7.20
N THR A 554 -35.91 15.19 7.18
CA THR A 554 -35.22 16.40 6.74
C THR A 554 -34.04 16.66 7.69
N TYR A 555 -32.90 16.02 7.41
CA TYR A 555 -31.65 16.34 8.08
C TYR A 555 -31.24 17.76 7.68
N PRO A 556 -30.69 18.56 8.61
CA PRO A 556 -30.33 19.94 8.32
C PRO A 556 -29.33 19.99 7.16
N SER A 557 -29.67 20.77 6.13
CA SER A 557 -28.89 20.97 4.91
C SER A 557 -27.72 21.92 5.14
N ASN A 558 -26.98 21.73 6.24
CA ASN A 558 -25.84 22.57 6.58
C ASN A 558 -24.55 21.90 6.09
N MET A 559 -23.59 22.75 5.71
CA MET A 559 -22.35 22.34 5.04
C MET A 559 -21.51 21.31 5.82
N VAL A 560 -21.67 21.23 7.14
CA VAL A 560 -20.91 20.35 8.04
C VAL A 560 -21.69 19.08 8.42
N SER A 561 -23.03 19.15 8.44
CA SER A 561 -23.91 18.12 8.98
C SER A 561 -24.40 17.10 7.96
N THR A 562 -24.14 17.31 6.68
CA THR A 562 -24.51 16.35 5.62
C THR A 562 -23.59 15.12 5.64
N PRO A 563 -24.12 13.93 5.34
CA PRO A 563 -23.31 12.70 5.27
C PRO A 563 -22.25 12.79 4.18
N GLY A 564 -21.12 12.10 4.37
CA GLY A 564 -20.05 12.04 3.36
C GLY A 564 -19.07 13.21 3.33
N GLN A 565 -19.23 14.25 4.17
CA GLN A 565 -18.29 15.40 4.17
C GLN A 565 -16.89 15.04 4.68
N THR A 566 -16.77 14.07 5.57
CA THR A 566 -15.49 13.51 6.02
C THR A 566 -14.72 12.89 4.85
N TYR A 567 -15.42 12.18 3.96
CA TYR A 567 -14.84 11.67 2.71
C TYR A 567 -14.46 12.79 1.76
N ALA A 568 -15.30 13.82 1.59
CA ALA A 568 -14.99 14.97 0.73
C ALA A 568 -13.67 15.66 1.14
N LEU A 569 -13.43 15.81 2.45
CA LEU A 569 -12.18 16.36 2.97
C LEU A 569 -10.98 15.46 2.66
N LEU A 570 -11.10 14.14 2.87
CA LEU A 570 -10.02 13.20 2.55
C LEU A 570 -9.73 13.14 1.05
N ILE A 571 -10.77 13.19 0.20
CA ILE A 571 -10.62 13.29 -1.25
C ILE A 571 -9.84 14.56 -1.57
N PHE A 572 -10.25 15.72 -1.04
CA PHE A 572 -9.56 16.98 -1.25
C PHE A 572 -8.07 16.91 -0.86
N ILE A 573 -7.75 16.42 0.34
CA ILE A 573 -6.35 16.24 0.78
C ILE A 573 -5.58 15.31 -0.16
N SER A 574 -6.17 14.16 -0.52
CA SER A 574 -5.54 13.21 -1.45
C SER A 574 -5.30 13.81 -2.83
N THR A 575 -6.19 14.69 -3.31
CA THR A 575 -6.01 15.39 -4.58
C THR A 575 -4.89 16.41 -4.55
N LEU A 576 -4.74 17.17 -3.45
CA LEU A 576 -3.64 18.11 -3.31
C LEU A 576 -2.29 17.37 -3.34
N LEU A 577 -2.21 16.22 -2.66
CA LEU A 577 -1.02 15.36 -2.72
C LEU A 577 -0.78 14.81 -4.12
N LEU A 578 -1.83 14.38 -4.83
CA LEU A 578 -1.74 13.89 -6.21
C LEU A 578 -1.24 14.97 -7.16
N VAL A 579 -1.71 16.22 -7.01
CA VAL A 579 -1.30 17.36 -7.82
C VAL A 579 0.16 17.76 -7.53
N PHE A 580 0.56 17.73 -6.27
CA PHE A 580 1.96 17.95 -5.88
C PHE A 580 2.89 16.91 -6.52
N GLU A 581 2.51 15.62 -6.46
CA GLU A 581 3.27 14.54 -7.07
C GLU A 581 3.25 14.60 -8.60
N LEU A 582 2.14 14.99 -9.21
CA LEU A 582 2.04 15.25 -10.64
C LEU A 582 3.02 16.34 -11.08
N HIS A 583 3.10 17.45 -10.33
CA HIS A 583 4.07 18.52 -10.59
C HIS A 583 5.51 18.01 -10.46
N ARG A 584 5.81 17.23 -9.42
CA ARG A 584 7.14 16.58 -9.22
C ARG A 584 7.50 15.68 -10.40
N ARG A 585 6.58 14.84 -10.86
CA ARG A 585 6.74 13.96 -12.01
C ARG A 585 7.07 14.72 -13.30
N PHE A 586 6.39 15.82 -13.58
CA PHE A 586 6.65 16.61 -14.79
C PHE A 586 8.01 17.32 -14.73
N ARG A 587 8.45 17.78 -13.55
CA ARG A 587 9.83 18.26 -13.36
C ARG A 587 10.85 17.17 -13.68
N LEU A 588 10.68 15.97 -13.13
CA LEU A 588 11.55 14.81 -13.43
C LEU A 588 11.56 14.45 -14.93
N THR A 589 10.43 14.58 -15.62
CA THR A 589 10.35 14.32 -17.06
C THR A 589 11.18 15.32 -17.86
N VAL A 590 11.12 16.62 -17.50
CA VAL A 590 11.93 17.66 -18.14
C VAL A 590 13.42 17.43 -17.86
N ASP A 591 13.77 17.05 -16.63
CA ASP A 591 15.17 16.81 -16.26
C ASP A 591 15.77 15.61 -17.01
N ILE A 592 14.99 14.53 -17.21
CA ILE A 592 15.42 13.38 -18.03
C ILE A 592 15.67 13.81 -19.47
N LEU A 593 14.80 14.62 -20.04
CA LEU A 593 14.94 15.10 -21.42
C LEU A 593 16.14 16.03 -21.59
N LYS A 594 16.49 16.83 -20.58
CA LYS A 594 17.71 17.65 -20.54
C LYS A 594 18.96 16.78 -20.47
N LEU A 595 19.01 15.78 -19.59
CA LEU A 595 20.15 14.86 -19.47
C LEU A 595 20.39 14.07 -20.76
N ARG A 596 19.33 13.82 -21.53
CA ARG A 596 19.39 13.16 -22.84
C ARG A 596 19.71 14.11 -24.00
N ASN A 597 20.00 15.38 -23.73
CA ASN A 597 20.22 16.44 -24.73
C ASN A 597 19.06 16.61 -25.73
N LYS A 598 17.84 16.19 -25.38
CA LYS A 598 16.63 16.42 -26.19
C LYS A 598 16.05 17.83 -25.97
N LEU A 599 16.38 18.46 -24.85
CA LEU A 599 15.96 19.82 -24.47
C LEU A 599 17.17 20.63 -24.01
N SER A 600 17.12 21.94 -24.26
CA SER A 600 18.12 22.89 -23.73
C SER A 600 18.06 22.98 -22.19
N PRO A 601 19.20 23.15 -21.49
CA PRO A 601 19.26 23.18 -20.02
C PRO A 601 18.42 24.29 -19.38
N SER A 602 18.18 25.40 -20.08
CA SER A 602 17.38 26.54 -19.61
C SER A 602 15.86 26.37 -19.80
N THR A 603 15.44 25.28 -20.44
CA THR A 603 14.00 25.00 -20.70
C THR A 603 13.31 24.65 -19.39
N THR A 604 12.17 25.29 -19.10
CA THR A 604 11.31 24.91 -17.98
C THR A 604 10.04 24.24 -18.50
N MET A 605 9.35 23.49 -17.64
CA MET A 605 8.08 22.81 -17.96
C MET A 605 7.01 23.74 -18.54
N TRP A 606 7.02 25.02 -18.16
CA TRP A 606 6.04 26.02 -18.62
C TRP A 606 6.38 26.65 -19.98
N ARG A 607 7.63 26.54 -20.44
CA ARG A 607 8.08 27.11 -21.71
C ARG A 607 7.81 26.18 -22.90
N HIS A 608 7.87 24.86 -22.71
CA HIS A 608 7.67 23.91 -23.80
C HIS A 608 6.17 23.65 -24.06
N PRO A 609 5.63 23.93 -25.26
CA PRO A 609 4.18 23.95 -25.51
C PRO A 609 3.50 22.59 -25.30
N SER A 610 4.09 21.50 -25.80
CA SER A 610 3.49 20.16 -25.68
C SER A 610 3.45 19.65 -24.24
N ILE A 611 4.53 19.89 -23.46
CA ILE A 611 4.61 19.48 -22.05
C ILE A 611 3.65 20.32 -21.20
N ARG A 612 3.56 21.64 -21.47
CA ARG A 612 2.60 22.53 -20.82
C ARG A 612 1.16 22.09 -21.07
N LEU A 613 0.81 21.77 -22.32
CA LEU A 613 -0.54 21.30 -22.67
C LEU A 613 -0.87 19.97 -21.97
N GLN A 614 0.05 19.01 -22.00
CA GLN A 614 -0.13 17.73 -21.30
C GLN A 614 -0.31 17.92 -19.79
N LEU A 615 0.51 18.77 -19.17
CA LEU A 615 0.37 19.10 -17.75
C LEU A 615 -0.99 19.74 -17.46
N LEU A 616 -1.46 20.68 -18.27
CA LEU A 616 -2.72 21.38 -18.04
C LEU A 616 -3.91 20.41 -18.14
N VAL A 617 -3.94 19.55 -19.16
CA VAL A 617 -4.99 18.53 -19.32
C VAL A 617 -5.00 17.55 -18.14
N GLU A 618 -3.82 17.06 -17.74
CA GLU A 618 -3.72 16.18 -16.57
C GLU A 618 -4.10 16.90 -15.27
N LEU A 619 -3.72 18.18 -15.12
CA LEU A 619 -4.08 18.97 -13.96
C LEU A 619 -5.60 19.12 -13.85
N VAL A 620 -6.28 19.46 -14.94
CA VAL A 620 -7.76 19.57 -15.00
C VAL A 620 -8.41 18.23 -14.65
N ALA A 621 -7.96 17.13 -15.24
CA ALA A 621 -8.51 15.79 -14.97
C ALA A 621 -8.33 15.35 -13.50
N ASN A 622 -7.23 15.74 -12.85
CA ASN A 622 -6.98 15.39 -11.45
C ASN A 622 -7.63 16.38 -10.44
N LEU A 623 -7.83 17.66 -10.81
CA LEU A 623 -8.56 18.65 -9.98
C LEU A 623 -10.07 18.55 -10.08
N ALA A 624 -10.62 17.80 -11.04
CA ALA A 624 -12.05 17.59 -11.18
C ALA A 624 -12.63 16.77 -10.01
N ILE A 625 -12.88 17.44 -8.89
CA ILE A 625 -13.55 16.93 -7.69
C ILE A 625 -14.65 17.89 -7.28
N VAL A 626 -15.60 17.37 -6.50
CA VAL A 626 -16.52 18.21 -5.74
C VAL A 626 -15.76 18.70 -4.49
N PRO A 627 -15.57 20.01 -4.30
CA PRO A 627 -14.89 20.53 -3.12
C PRO A 627 -15.64 20.17 -1.83
N PRO A 628 -14.93 20.01 -0.70
CA PRO A 628 -15.58 19.75 0.58
C PRO A 628 -16.49 20.92 0.97
N LEU A 629 -17.53 20.64 1.77
CA LEU A 629 -18.51 21.59 2.27
C LEU A 629 -19.48 22.16 1.20
N VAL A 630 -19.32 21.77 -0.07
CA VAL A 630 -20.30 22.07 -1.12
C VAL A 630 -21.39 21.00 -1.07
N THR A 631 -22.56 21.39 -0.58
CA THR A 631 -23.69 20.50 -0.33
C THR A 631 -24.94 21.01 -1.02
N GLY A 632 -25.79 20.09 -1.44
CA GLY A 632 -27.06 20.41 -2.09
C GLY A 632 -27.47 19.35 -3.10
N VAL A 633 -28.59 19.59 -3.75
CA VAL A 633 -29.17 18.70 -4.75
C VAL A 633 -29.39 19.47 -6.05
N PHE A 634 -29.16 18.81 -7.17
CA PHE A 634 -29.62 19.27 -8.47
C PHE A 634 -30.71 18.34 -8.99
N VAL A 635 -31.71 18.95 -9.62
CA VAL A 635 -32.88 18.26 -10.14
C VAL A 635 -32.76 18.16 -11.65
N VAL A 636 -32.97 16.96 -12.18
CA VAL A 636 -32.98 16.68 -13.62
C VAL A 636 -34.36 16.17 -14.00
N ASN A 637 -35.03 16.88 -14.92
CA ASN A 637 -36.34 16.49 -15.41
C ASN A 637 -36.20 15.79 -16.77
N GLU A 638 -36.40 14.47 -16.79
CA GLU A 638 -36.37 13.68 -18.01
C GLU A 638 -37.78 13.52 -18.59
N TYR A 639 -38.01 13.97 -19.82
CA TYR A 639 -39.29 13.77 -20.49
C TYR A 639 -39.48 12.28 -20.84
N GLN A 640 -40.65 11.73 -20.49
CA GLN A 640 -40.97 10.33 -20.77
C GLN A 640 -42.08 10.18 -21.81
N MET A 641 -43.23 10.82 -21.57
CA MET A 641 -44.39 10.66 -22.45
C MET A 641 -45.36 11.84 -22.41
N HIS A 642 -46.22 11.90 -23.43
CA HIS A 642 -47.34 12.82 -23.50
C HIS A 642 -48.58 12.14 -22.93
N ALA A 643 -49.12 12.66 -21.83
CA ALA A 643 -50.33 12.14 -21.21
C ALA A 643 -51.00 13.22 -20.35
N THR A 644 -52.33 13.17 -20.29
CA THR A 644 -53.16 14.05 -19.44
C THR A 644 -53.08 13.67 -17.96
N THR A 645 -52.82 12.39 -17.67
CA THR A 645 -52.61 11.83 -16.32
C THR A 645 -51.29 11.05 -16.27
N CYS A 646 -50.41 11.38 -15.32
CA CYS A 646 -49.10 10.74 -15.18
C CYS A 646 -49.15 9.64 -14.10
N PRO A 647 -48.72 8.40 -14.38
CA PRO A 647 -48.58 7.36 -13.37
C PRO A 647 -47.38 7.63 -12.48
N THR A 648 -47.48 7.34 -11.18
CA THR A 648 -46.36 7.45 -10.24
C THR A 648 -45.20 6.54 -10.68
N PRO A 649 -43.93 7.00 -10.66
CA PRO A 649 -43.41 8.21 -10.02
C PRO A 649 -43.29 9.45 -10.95
N LEU A 650 -43.96 9.47 -12.11
CA LEU A 650 -43.87 10.59 -13.05
C LEU A 650 -44.65 11.81 -12.55
N VAL A 651 -44.05 12.98 -12.67
CA VAL A 651 -44.63 14.27 -12.29
C VAL A 651 -45.07 15.01 -13.55
N ARG A 652 -46.29 15.56 -13.52
CA ARG A 652 -46.83 16.37 -14.62
C ARG A 652 -46.23 17.76 -14.58
N GLN A 653 -45.62 18.21 -15.68
CA GLN A 653 -45.11 19.57 -15.82
C GLN A 653 -45.70 20.18 -17.12
N GLY A 654 -46.70 21.06 -16.97
CA GLY A 654 -47.48 21.62 -18.09
C GLY A 654 -48.80 20.88 -18.37
N SER A 655 -49.43 21.15 -19.53
CA SER A 655 -50.76 20.60 -19.84
C SER A 655 -50.73 19.09 -20.10
N ASP A 656 -49.77 18.56 -20.86
CA ASP A 656 -49.87 17.17 -21.33
C ASP A 656 -48.53 16.41 -21.35
N LYS A 657 -47.55 16.79 -20.50
CA LYS A 657 -46.23 16.17 -20.48
C LYS A 657 -45.89 15.60 -19.12
N CYS A 658 -45.48 14.33 -19.11
CA CYS A 658 -45.02 13.62 -17.93
C CYS A 658 -43.49 13.55 -17.91
N TYR A 659 -42.91 14.03 -16.81
CA TYR A 659 -41.48 14.05 -16.56
C TYR A 659 -41.11 13.13 -15.40
N LEU A 660 -39.96 12.50 -15.51
CA LEU A 660 -39.30 11.82 -14.41
C LEU A 660 -38.38 12.84 -13.72
N VAL A 661 -38.69 13.17 -12.47
CA VAL A 661 -37.94 14.14 -11.67
C VAL A 661 -36.88 13.38 -10.87
N LEU A 662 -35.62 13.56 -11.21
CA LEU A 662 -34.48 12.88 -10.59
C LEU A 662 -33.72 13.89 -9.72
N GLU A 663 -33.56 13.58 -8.44
CA GLU A 663 -32.81 14.41 -7.49
C GLU A 663 -31.45 13.79 -7.20
N TYR A 664 -30.39 14.43 -7.69
CA TYR A 664 -29.02 13.99 -7.47
C TYR A 664 -28.31 14.92 -6.46
N PRO A 665 -27.63 14.38 -5.43
CA PRO A 665 -26.76 15.19 -4.59
C PRO A 665 -25.54 15.66 -5.41
N TYR A 666 -25.03 16.88 -5.17
CA TYR A 666 -23.89 17.43 -5.93
C TYR A 666 -22.66 16.52 -5.95
N GLU A 667 -22.46 15.72 -4.90
CA GLU A 667 -21.41 14.73 -4.77
C GLU A 667 -21.40 13.70 -5.92
N THR A 668 -22.54 13.45 -6.58
CA THR A 668 -22.62 12.59 -7.77
C THR A 668 -21.83 13.13 -8.96
N LEU A 669 -21.57 14.44 -9.03
CA LEU A 669 -20.65 15.02 -10.01
C LEU A 669 -19.20 14.53 -9.79
N GLY A 670 -18.90 13.99 -8.61
CA GLY A 670 -17.65 13.30 -8.30
C GLY A 670 -17.36 12.11 -9.22
N MET A 671 -18.36 11.59 -9.95
CA MET A 671 -18.16 10.56 -10.99
C MET A 671 -17.18 11.01 -12.09
N VAL A 672 -16.98 12.32 -12.31
CA VAL A 672 -15.93 12.83 -13.21
C VAL A 672 -14.53 12.36 -12.79
N MET A 673 -14.31 12.00 -11.53
CA MET A 673 -13.04 11.43 -11.05
C MET A 673 -12.69 10.11 -11.75
N PHE A 674 -13.63 9.39 -12.38
CA PHE A 674 -13.33 8.21 -13.21
C PHE A 674 -12.35 8.49 -14.34
N LEU A 675 -12.23 9.76 -14.78
CA LEU A 675 -11.16 10.17 -15.71
C LEU A 675 -9.78 9.75 -15.21
N ARG A 676 -9.54 9.72 -13.90
CA ARG A 676 -8.29 9.31 -13.26
C ARG A 676 -7.88 7.86 -13.53
N LEU A 677 -8.78 7.00 -14.02
CA LEU A 677 -8.42 5.64 -14.43
C LEU A 677 -7.35 5.62 -15.55
N TYR A 678 -7.11 6.74 -16.25
CA TYR A 678 -5.97 6.89 -17.17
C TYR A 678 -4.61 6.59 -16.52
N TRP A 679 -4.48 6.75 -15.20
CA TRP A 679 -3.26 6.40 -14.46
C TRP A 679 -2.95 4.90 -14.52
N ILE A 680 -3.96 4.02 -14.63
CA ILE A 680 -3.77 2.57 -14.75
C ILE A 680 -2.94 2.22 -15.99
N VAL A 681 -3.12 2.95 -17.09
CA VAL A 681 -2.33 2.78 -18.32
C VAL A 681 -0.83 3.01 -18.07
N ARG A 682 -0.48 3.85 -17.09
CA ARG A 682 0.93 4.10 -16.69
C ARG A 682 1.44 3.05 -15.72
N LEU A 683 0.58 2.47 -14.88
CA LEU A 683 0.93 1.35 -14.01
C LEU A 683 1.44 0.16 -14.86
N VAL A 684 0.73 -0.14 -15.95
CA VAL A 684 1.11 -1.16 -16.94
C VAL A 684 2.53 -0.91 -17.47
N ARG A 685 2.84 0.32 -17.89
CA ARG A 685 4.19 0.71 -18.30
C ARG A 685 5.22 0.46 -17.20
N ASN A 686 4.98 0.98 -16.00
CA ASN A 686 5.94 0.98 -14.91
C ASN A 686 6.29 -0.44 -14.43
N HIS A 687 5.32 -1.35 -14.43
CA HIS A 687 5.47 -2.71 -13.92
C HIS A 687 5.69 -3.78 -14.99
N SER A 688 5.69 -3.40 -16.28
CA SER A 688 5.98 -4.31 -17.40
C SER A 688 7.36 -4.99 -17.38
N GLY A 689 8.30 -4.51 -16.56
CA GLY A 689 9.71 -4.95 -16.56
C GLY A 689 10.55 -4.39 -17.71
N PHE A 690 9.92 -3.84 -18.75
CA PHE A 690 10.59 -3.25 -19.92
C PHE A 690 10.87 -1.75 -19.75
N TYR A 691 10.30 -1.10 -18.75
CA TYR A 691 10.55 0.32 -18.49
C TYR A 691 11.97 0.54 -17.90
N GLY A 692 12.88 1.08 -18.71
CA GLY A 692 14.22 1.44 -18.25
C GLY A 692 15.13 1.96 -19.37
N GLN A 693 16.25 2.58 -18.97
CA GLN A 693 17.19 3.24 -19.89
C GLN A 693 17.74 2.31 -20.98
N ARG A 694 18.02 1.04 -20.65
CA ARG A 694 18.58 0.07 -21.61
C ARG A 694 17.61 -0.25 -22.73
N VAL A 695 16.35 -0.44 -22.38
CA VAL A 695 15.30 -0.75 -23.35
C VAL A 695 15.03 0.47 -24.22
N ASP A 696 15.05 1.67 -23.65
CA ASP A 696 14.91 2.92 -24.41
C ASP A 696 16.08 3.22 -25.34
N PHE A 697 17.30 2.82 -24.97
CA PHE A 697 18.43 2.83 -25.88
C PHE A 697 18.20 1.89 -27.08
N ILE A 698 17.84 0.63 -26.83
CA ILE A 698 17.54 -0.35 -27.89
C ILE A 698 16.36 0.12 -28.76
N GLY A 699 15.34 0.71 -28.14
CA GLY A 699 14.20 1.30 -28.83
C GLY A 699 14.63 2.43 -29.77
N SER A 700 15.50 3.33 -29.30
CA SER A 700 16.00 4.44 -30.13
C SER A 700 16.80 3.99 -31.34
N LEU A 701 17.57 2.90 -31.23
CA LEU A 701 18.29 2.29 -32.37
C LEU A 701 17.35 1.77 -33.46
N ASN A 702 16.12 1.40 -33.06
CA ASN A 702 15.09 0.86 -33.95
C ASN A 702 13.96 1.87 -34.22
N ASN A 703 14.14 3.16 -33.89
CA ASN A 703 13.10 4.20 -34.00
C ASN A 703 11.77 3.87 -33.29
N VAL A 704 11.83 3.15 -32.16
CA VAL A 704 10.68 2.81 -31.33
C VAL A 704 10.70 3.62 -30.03
N SER A 705 9.62 4.36 -29.77
CA SER A 705 9.44 5.08 -28.50
C SER A 705 9.00 4.14 -27.39
N THR A 706 9.96 3.53 -26.69
CA THR A 706 9.65 2.60 -25.60
C THR A 706 9.02 3.31 -24.40
N ASP A 707 9.16 4.62 -24.23
CA ASP A 707 8.46 5.37 -23.17
C ASP A 707 6.92 5.39 -23.30
N SER A 708 6.37 4.98 -24.44
CA SER A 708 4.93 4.96 -24.72
C SER A 708 4.22 3.81 -23.96
N PRO A 709 3.06 4.06 -23.32
CA PRO A 709 2.35 3.00 -22.59
C PRO A 709 1.68 1.98 -23.52
N LEU A 710 1.30 2.39 -24.74
CA LEU A 710 0.70 1.50 -25.73
C LEU A 710 1.67 0.39 -26.17
N TRP A 711 2.95 0.71 -26.31
CA TRP A 711 3.97 -0.30 -26.63
C TRP A 711 4.11 -1.33 -25.51
N HIS A 712 4.11 -0.88 -24.25
CA HIS A 712 4.15 -1.77 -23.08
C HIS A 712 2.90 -2.64 -22.95
N PHE A 713 1.72 -2.08 -23.24
CA PHE A 713 0.48 -2.84 -23.27
C PHE A 713 0.53 -3.95 -24.33
N ARG A 714 1.00 -3.63 -25.56
CA ARG A 714 1.21 -4.64 -26.61
C ARG A 714 2.21 -5.71 -26.19
N ALA A 715 3.29 -5.34 -25.50
CA ALA A 715 4.28 -6.28 -25.00
C ALA A 715 3.71 -7.23 -23.92
N ILE A 716 2.95 -6.69 -22.96
CA ILE A 716 2.29 -7.51 -21.93
C ILE A 716 1.23 -8.42 -22.55
N PHE A 717 0.44 -7.90 -23.51
CA PHE A 717 -0.53 -8.72 -24.23
C PHE A 717 0.16 -9.86 -24.98
N TYR A 718 1.30 -9.62 -25.62
CA TYR A 718 2.04 -10.68 -26.31
C TYR A 718 2.56 -11.78 -25.35
N HIS A 719 3.06 -11.42 -24.17
CA HIS A 719 3.64 -12.38 -23.22
C HIS A 719 2.62 -13.04 -22.28
N HIS A 720 1.59 -12.29 -21.85
CA HIS A 720 0.60 -12.70 -20.85
C HIS A 720 -0.82 -12.25 -21.28
N PRO A 721 -1.35 -12.76 -22.40
CA PRO A 721 -2.60 -12.24 -22.97
C PRO A 721 -3.83 -12.54 -22.11
N VAL A 722 -3.90 -13.71 -21.46
CA VAL A 722 -5.02 -14.09 -20.57
C VAL A 722 -5.10 -13.16 -19.36
N PHE A 723 -3.96 -12.85 -18.74
CA PHE A 723 -3.91 -11.92 -17.61
C PHE A 723 -4.34 -10.50 -18.01
N ALA A 724 -3.85 -10.01 -19.16
CA ALA A 724 -4.23 -8.70 -19.68
C ALA A 724 -5.73 -8.62 -20.01
N PHE A 725 -6.28 -9.67 -20.63
CA PHE A 725 -7.70 -9.80 -20.95
C PHE A 725 -8.56 -9.76 -19.69
N LEU A 726 -8.32 -10.65 -18.72
CA LEU A 726 -9.10 -10.72 -17.48
C LEU A 726 -9.06 -9.39 -16.72
N THR A 727 -7.88 -8.76 -16.64
CA THR A 727 -7.71 -7.48 -15.94
C THR A 727 -8.50 -6.37 -16.61
N CYS A 728 -8.43 -6.24 -17.94
CA CYS A 728 -9.18 -5.22 -18.67
C CYS A 728 -10.69 -5.44 -18.53
N THR A 729 -11.16 -6.68 -18.71
CA THR A 729 -12.58 -7.05 -18.61
C THR A 729 -13.15 -6.74 -17.22
N ILE A 730 -12.49 -7.20 -16.14
CA ILE A 730 -12.93 -6.95 -14.76
C ILE A 730 -12.96 -5.46 -14.46
N LEU A 731 -11.94 -4.70 -14.88
CA LEU A 731 -11.88 -3.25 -14.67
C LEU A 731 -13.05 -2.54 -15.36
N THR A 732 -13.36 -2.89 -16.60
CA THR A 732 -14.53 -2.34 -17.32
C THR A 732 -15.86 -2.76 -16.71
N TRP A 733 -15.99 -4.00 -16.22
CA TRP A 733 -17.21 -4.48 -15.56
C TRP A 733 -17.48 -3.68 -14.29
N VAL A 734 -16.49 -3.59 -13.40
CA VAL A 734 -16.61 -2.84 -12.14
C VAL A 734 -16.89 -1.36 -12.41
N ALA A 735 -16.13 -0.73 -13.31
CA ALA A 735 -16.32 0.70 -13.61
C ALA A 735 -17.71 1.00 -14.18
N THR A 736 -18.21 0.17 -15.10
CA THR A 736 -19.54 0.36 -15.72
C THR A 736 -20.65 0.06 -14.72
N ALA A 737 -20.54 -1.03 -13.95
CA ALA A 737 -21.57 -1.44 -12.98
C ALA A 737 -21.77 -0.39 -11.89
N VAL A 738 -20.67 0.12 -11.33
CA VAL A 738 -20.70 1.21 -10.36
C VAL A 738 -21.23 2.50 -11.01
N GLY A 739 -20.81 2.79 -12.24
CA GLY A 739 -21.34 3.87 -13.07
C GLY A 739 -22.86 3.89 -13.14
N VAL A 740 -23.45 2.77 -13.54
CA VAL A 740 -24.90 2.61 -13.68
C VAL A 740 -25.60 2.62 -12.33
N SER A 741 -25.09 1.88 -11.35
CA SER A 741 -25.68 1.84 -10.00
C SER A 741 -25.82 3.24 -9.40
N VAL A 742 -24.77 4.07 -9.47
CA VAL A 742 -24.82 5.44 -8.96
C VAL A 742 -25.86 6.29 -9.68
N MET A 743 -25.97 6.17 -11.01
CA MET A 743 -26.91 6.99 -11.79
C MET A 743 -28.37 6.57 -11.61
N GLU A 744 -28.64 5.30 -11.31
CA GLU A 744 -29.99 4.77 -11.11
C GLU A 744 -30.51 4.95 -9.67
N ARG A 745 -29.66 5.32 -8.69
CA ARG A 745 -30.03 5.52 -7.27
C ARG A 745 -31.20 6.47 -7.01
N PRO A 746 -31.42 7.58 -7.72
CA PRO A 746 -32.58 8.45 -7.43
C PRO A 746 -33.93 7.76 -7.66
N LEU A 747 -33.96 6.63 -8.36
CA LEU A 747 -35.15 5.84 -8.59
C LEU A 747 -35.11 4.59 -7.70
N PRO A 748 -36.26 4.14 -7.16
CA PRO A 748 -36.37 2.83 -6.54
C PRO A 748 -36.29 1.76 -7.65
N SER A 749 -35.06 1.40 -8.01
CA SER A 749 -34.74 0.40 -9.04
C SER A 749 -33.85 -0.68 -8.44
N PRO A 750 -33.96 -1.94 -8.87
CA PRO A 750 -33.10 -3.03 -8.37
C PRO A 750 -31.62 -2.85 -8.75
N LEU A 751 -31.30 -1.87 -9.60
CA LEU A 751 -29.94 -1.49 -10.00
C LEU A 751 -29.25 -0.59 -8.97
N ASP A 752 -29.95 -0.17 -7.91
CA ASP A 752 -29.37 0.49 -6.75
C ASP A 752 -28.28 -0.38 -6.08
N SER A 753 -28.47 -1.69 -6.08
CA SER A 753 -27.49 -2.69 -5.66
C SER A 753 -26.36 -2.86 -6.67
N GLU A 754 -25.13 -2.64 -6.21
CA GLU A 754 -23.91 -2.79 -7.01
C GLU A 754 -23.74 -4.22 -7.58
N LEU A 755 -24.24 -5.24 -6.87
CA LEU A 755 -24.20 -6.64 -7.31
C LEU A 755 -25.16 -6.90 -8.47
N THR A 756 -26.37 -6.35 -8.41
CA THR A 756 -27.37 -6.47 -9.49
C THR A 756 -26.91 -5.69 -10.72
N ALA A 757 -26.34 -4.49 -10.53
CA ALA A 757 -25.74 -3.73 -11.61
C ALA A 757 -24.56 -4.48 -12.26
N MET A 758 -23.73 -5.17 -11.47
CA MET A 758 -22.66 -6.02 -11.98
C MET A 758 -23.20 -7.18 -12.83
N TRP A 759 -24.23 -7.88 -12.35
CA TRP A 759 -24.90 -8.94 -13.11
C TRP A 759 -25.40 -8.43 -14.47
N MET A 760 -26.12 -7.30 -14.47
CA MET A 760 -26.63 -6.69 -15.69
C MET A 760 -25.49 -6.34 -16.67
N VAL A 761 -24.39 -5.75 -16.18
CA VAL A 761 -23.23 -5.40 -17.02
C VAL A 761 -22.56 -6.64 -17.61
N ILE A 762 -22.38 -7.71 -16.83
CA ILE A 762 -21.79 -8.97 -17.31
C ILE A 762 -22.65 -9.55 -18.44
N VAL A 763 -23.95 -9.67 -18.23
CA VAL A 763 -24.91 -10.21 -19.21
C VAL A 763 -24.97 -9.34 -20.48
N THR A 764 -24.89 -8.01 -20.32
CA THR A 764 -24.94 -7.06 -21.43
C THR A 764 -23.65 -7.08 -22.25
N MET A 765 -22.48 -7.05 -21.61
CA MET A 765 -21.18 -7.10 -22.31
C MET A 765 -20.89 -8.47 -22.93
N ALA A 766 -21.45 -9.55 -22.38
CA ALA A 766 -21.47 -10.87 -23.01
C ALA A 766 -22.44 -10.97 -24.19
N THR A 767 -23.18 -9.90 -24.50
CA THR A 767 -24.18 -9.82 -25.59
C THR A 767 -25.36 -10.79 -25.44
N VAL A 768 -25.62 -11.29 -24.22
CA VAL A 768 -26.75 -12.20 -23.93
C VAL A 768 -28.06 -11.42 -23.80
N GLY A 769 -28.06 -10.38 -22.95
CA GLY A 769 -29.18 -9.44 -22.83
C GLY A 769 -30.52 -10.05 -22.40
N TYR A 770 -30.59 -10.72 -21.24
CA TYR A 770 -31.85 -11.31 -20.74
C TYR A 770 -33.01 -10.32 -20.60
N GLY A 771 -32.71 -9.05 -20.29
CA GLY A 771 -33.72 -8.01 -20.09
C GLY A 771 -34.44 -8.06 -18.74
N ASP A 772 -33.91 -8.84 -17.79
CA ASP A 772 -34.36 -8.91 -16.39
C ASP A 772 -34.12 -7.59 -15.64
N PHE A 773 -32.98 -6.94 -15.88
CA PHE A 773 -32.64 -5.63 -15.33
C PHE A 773 -32.18 -4.67 -16.43
N VAL A 774 -32.76 -3.47 -16.48
CA VAL A 774 -32.50 -2.46 -17.52
C VAL A 774 -32.44 -1.06 -16.89
N PRO A 775 -31.44 -0.23 -17.24
CA PRO A 775 -31.36 1.15 -16.74
C PRO A 775 -32.53 2.00 -17.26
N ARG A 776 -33.18 2.73 -16.35
CA ARG A 776 -34.33 3.58 -16.66
C ARG A 776 -33.91 5.01 -16.96
N THR A 777 -32.89 5.53 -16.28
CA THR A 777 -32.40 6.89 -16.45
C THR A 777 -31.66 7.05 -17.79
N VAL A 778 -31.69 8.25 -18.38
CA VAL A 778 -30.92 8.54 -19.60
C VAL A 778 -29.42 8.43 -19.31
N ALA A 779 -28.97 8.92 -18.14
CA ALA A 779 -27.58 8.81 -17.72
C ALA A 779 -27.11 7.36 -17.60
N GLY A 780 -27.89 6.50 -16.93
CA GLY A 780 -27.61 5.06 -16.81
C GLY A 780 -27.55 4.39 -18.18
N ARG A 781 -28.46 4.71 -19.10
CA ARG A 781 -28.44 4.19 -20.48
C ARG A 781 -27.18 4.61 -21.23
N VAL A 782 -26.77 5.88 -21.14
CA VAL A 782 -25.55 6.38 -21.80
C VAL A 782 -24.31 5.64 -21.27
N ILE A 783 -24.21 5.45 -19.95
CA ILE A 783 -23.09 4.70 -19.34
C ILE A 783 -23.11 3.24 -19.81
N THR A 784 -24.26 2.58 -19.82
CA THR A 784 -24.38 1.20 -20.30
C THR A 784 -24.01 1.07 -21.77
N VAL A 785 -24.39 2.02 -22.63
CA VAL A 785 -24.02 2.02 -24.06
C VAL A 785 -22.52 2.22 -24.23
N LEU A 786 -21.93 3.22 -23.57
CA LEU A 786 -20.48 3.48 -23.65
C LEU A 786 -19.67 2.30 -23.09
N GLY A 787 -20.07 1.79 -21.93
CA GLY A 787 -19.46 0.61 -21.31
C GLY A 787 -19.64 -0.64 -22.16
N GLY A 788 -20.80 -0.83 -22.79
CA GLY A 788 -21.08 -1.93 -23.71
C GLY A 788 -20.25 -1.88 -24.98
N ILE A 789 -20.07 -0.70 -25.59
CA ILE A 789 -19.20 -0.53 -26.77
C ILE A 789 -17.75 -0.82 -26.38
N VAL A 790 -17.23 -0.19 -25.32
CA VAL A 790 -15.83 -0.35 -24.93
C VAL A 790 -15.56 -1.78 -24.42
N GLY A 791 -16.35 -2.24 -23.45
CA GLY A 791 -16.22 -3.54 -22.82
C GLY A 791 -16.56 -4.69 -23.76
N GLY A 792 -17.62 -4.59 -24.56
CA GLY A 792 -17.98 -5.59 -25.57
C GLY A 792 -16.92 -5.71 -26.67
N VAL A 793 -16.39 -4.59 -27.18
CA VAL A 793 -15.26 -4.62 -28.14
C VAL A 793 -14.04 -5.27 -27.50
N ILE A 794 -13.67 -4.90 -26.28
CA ILE A 794 -12.55 -5.52 -25.56
C ILE A 794 -12.77 -7.02 -25.42
N VAL A 795 -13.93 -7.44 -24.91
CA VAL A 795 -14.24 -8.86 -24.66
C VAL A 795 -14.20 -9.65 -25.95
N ILE A 796 -14.95 -9.24 -26.96
CA ILE A 796 -15.10 -9.99 -28.23
C ILE A 796 -13.76 -9.99 -29.00
N SER A 797 -13.13 -8.82 -29.19
CA SER A 797 -11.92 -8.73 -30.01
C SER A 797 -10.72 -9.42 -29.38
N MET A 798 -10.51 -9.24 -28.07
CA MET A 798 -9.38 -9.86 -27.37
C MET A 798 -9.58 -11.37 -27.21
N LEU A 799 -10.81 -11.82 -26.90
CA LEU A 799 -11.10 -13.26 -26.82
C LEU A 799 -10.90 -13.94 -28.17
N THR A 800 -11.37 -13.32 -29.26
CA THR A 800 -11.17 -13.84 -30.62
C THR A 800 -9.68 -13.90 -30.98
N SER A 801 -8.91 -12.85 -30.66
CA SER A 801 -7.46 -12.84 -30.90
C SER A 801 -6.73 -13.90 -30.06
N LEU A 802 -7.14 -14.11 -28.81
CA LEU A 802 -6.62 -15.13 -27.91
C LEU A 802 -6.88 -16.54 -28.45
N PHE A 803 -8.12 -16.78 -28.89
CA PHE A 803 -8.54 -18.05 -29.46
C PHE A 803 -7.77 -18.35 -30.76
N MET A 804 -7.71 -17.38 -31.68
CA MET A 804 -6.94 -17.53 -32.92
C MET A 804 -5.44 -17.73 -32.66
N GLY A 805 -4.86 -17.00 -31.70
CA GLY A 805 -3.46 -17.17 -31.31
C GLY A 805 -3.17 -18.55 -30.71
N SER A 806 -4.10 -19.12 -29.95
CA SER A 806 -3.98 -20.47 -29.40
C SER A 806 -4.10 -21.58 -30.46
N LEU A 807 -4.76 -21.31 -31.59
CA LEU A 807 -4.88 -22.24 -32.71
C LEU A 807 -3.70 -22.14 -33.68
N GLN A 808 -2.91 -21.06 -33.62
CA GLN A 808 -1.73 -20.93 -34.47
C GLN A 808 -0.64 -21.91 -34.04
N THR A 809 -0.18 -22.71 -35.00
CA THR A 809 0.90 -23.66 -34.79
C THR A 809 2.22 -22.93 -34.58
N THR A 810 3.05 -23.42 -33.68
CA THR A 810 4.42 -22.93 -33.53
C THR A 810 5.24 -23.21 -34.80
N ARG A 811 6.31 -22.44 -35.03
CA ARG A 811 7.25 -22.69 -36.16
C ARG A 811 7.79 -24.14 -36.16
N GLY A 812 7.90 -24.77 -35.00
CA GLY A 812 8.32 -26.16 -34.87
C GLY A 812 7.23 -27.14 -35.30
N GLU A 813 6.00 -26.94 -34.85
CA GLU A 813 4.84 -27.75 -35.28
C GLU A 813 4.56 -27.59 -36.76
N GLU A 814 4.65 -26.37 -37.29
CA GLU A 814 4.52 -26.08 -38.72
C GLU A 814 5.59 -26.85 -39.54
N LYS A 815 6.85 -26.86 -39.09
CA LYS A 815 7.91 -27.68 -39.68
C LYS A 815 7.55 -29.17 -39.69
N VAL A 816 7.07 -29.70 -38.58
CA VAL A 816 6.66 -31.11 -38.45
C VAL A 816 5.48 -31.41 -39.39
N LEU A 817 4.47 -30.53 -39.43
CA LEU A 817 3.31 -30.67 -40.30
C LEU A 817 3.72 -30.69 -41.77
N HIS A 818 4.61 -29.80 -42.20
CA HIS A 818 5.13 -29.80 -43.58
C HIS A 818 5.90 -31.09 -43.91
N VAL A 819 6.73 -31.60 -43.00
CA VAL A 819 7.45 -32.87 -43.21
C VAL A 819 6.49 -34.06 -43.28
N VAL A 820 5.47 -34.11 -42.42
CA VAL A 820 4.45 -35.16 -42.42
C VAL A 820 3.62 -35.11 -43.71
N ARG A 821 3.18 -33.91 -44.14
CA ARG A 821 2.48 -33.71 -45.42
C ARG A 821 3.37 -34.16 -46.59
N TYR A 822 4.65 -33.79 -46.60
CA TYR A 822 5.61 -34.21 -47.61
C TYR A 822 5.76 -35.74 -47.70
N LYS A 823 5.93 -36.42 -46.56
CA LYS A 823 6.03 -37.90 -46.54
C LYS A 823 4.73 -38.57 -46.99
N ARG A 824 3.56 -38.06 -46.58
CA ARG A 824 2.26 -38.58 -47.02
C ARG A 824 2.08 -38.41 -48.53
N TRP A 825 2.43 -37.23 -49.06
CA TRP A 825 2.40 -36.97 -50.51
C TRP A 825 3.34 -37.90 -51.27
N GLN A 826 4.58 -38.08 -50.79
CA GLN A 826 5.55 -38.96 -51.43
C GLN A 826 5.05 -40.41 -51.50
N ARG A 827 4.46 -40.93 -50.42
CA ARG A 827 3.85 -42.27 -50.38
C ARG A 827 2.69 -42.38 -51.37
N ARG A 828 1.71 -41.46 -51.31
CA ARG A 828 0.57 -41.45 -52.25
C ARG A 828 1.03 -41.42 -53.71
N ARG A 829 2.03 -40.61 -54.04
CA ARG A 829 2.58 -40.53 -55.40
C ARG A 829 3.21 -41.85 -55.82
N LEU A 830 3.98 -42.50 -54.94
CA LEU A 830 4.57 -43.81 -55.22
C LEU A 830 3.48 -44.87 -55.38
N ASP A 831 2.50 -44.95 -54.49
CA ASP A 831 1.39 -45.90 -54.56
C ASP A 831 0.58 -45.72 -55.84
N ALA A 832 0.22 -44.48 -56.19
CA ALA A 832 -0.48 -44.16 -57.43
C ALA A 832 0.36 -44.54 -58.68
N SER A 833 1.68 -44.34 -58.64
CA SER A 833 2.58 -44.72 -59.73
C SER A 833 2.71 -46.24 -59.87
N VAL A 834 2.81 -46.96 -58.75
CA VAL A 834 2.85 -48.44 -58.73
C VAL A 834 1.55 -49.00 -59.29
N ASN A 835 0.40 -48.45 -58.86
CA ASN A 835 -0.91 -48.85 -59.35
C ASN A 835 -1.10 -48.54 -60.85
N LEU A 836 -0.58 -47.39 -61.32
CA LEU A 836 -0.56 -47.04 -62.73
C LEU A 836 0.24 -48.06 -63.56
N ILE A 837 1.45 -48.41 -63.11
CA ILE A 837 2.30 -49.41 -63.79
C ILE A 837 1.62 -50.78 -63.76
N ALA A 838 1.04 -51.19 -62.63
CA ALA A 838 0.33 -52.46 -62.50
C ALA A 838 -0.89 -52.53 -63.44
N ALA A 839 -1.67 -51.44 -63.54
CA ALA A 839 -2.79 -51.33 -64.47
C ALA A 839 -2.33 -51.38 -65.94
N ALA A 840 -1.25 -50.66 -66.28
CA ALA A 840 -0.66 -50.68 -67.62
C ALA A 840 -0.12 -52.07 -68.00
N TRP A 841 0.55 -52.74 -67.07
CA TRP A 841 1.06 -54.10 -67.27
C TRP A 841 -0.09 -55.11 -67.43
N LYS A 842 -1.13 -55.02 -66.60
CA LYS A 842 -2.32 -55.87 -66.70
C LYS A 842 -3.01 -55.72 -68.06
N LEU A 843 -3.15 -54.48 -68.54
CA LEU A 843 -3.68 -54.20 -69.88
C LEU A 843 -2.79 -54.77 -70.98
N SER A 844 -1.46 -54.60 -70.87
CA SER A 844 -0.49 -55.15 -71.83
C SER A 844 -0.53 -56.69 -71.88
N LYS A 845 -0.59 -57.35 -70.72
CA LYS A 845 -0.72 -58.81 -70.61
C LYS A 845 -2.03 -59.32 -71.20
N GLN A 846 -3.16 -58.63 -70.96
CA GLN A 846 -4.44 -58.97 -71.59
C GLN A 846 -4.38 -58.85 -73.10
N ARG A 847 -3.80 -57.76 -73.63
CA ARG A 847 -3.62 -57.55 -75.08
C ARG A 847 -2.70 -58.61 -75.71
N ARG A 848 -1.66 -59.07 -75.01
CA ARG A 848 -0.76 -60.14 -75.50
C ARG A 848 -1.43 -61.52 -75.49
N ASN A 849 -2.18 -61.85 -74.44
CA ASN A 849 -2.81 -63.17 -74.31
C ASN A 849 -4.07 -63.33 -75.18
N HIS A 850 -4.78 -62.24 -75.48
CA HIS A 850 -6.00 -62.26 -76.31
C HIS A 850 -6.02 -61.10 -77.32
N PRO A 851 -5.23 -61.18 -78.42
CA PRO A 851 -5.13 -60.09 -79.40
C PRO A 851 -6.44 -59.79 -80.14
N SER A 852 -7.37 -60.75 -80.20
CA SER A 852 -8.63 -60.66 -80.95
C SER A 852 -9.86 -60.24 -80.11
N LYS A 853 -9.73 -60.08 -78.77
CA LYS A 853 -10.81 -59.61 -77.89
C LYS A 853 -10.61 -58.14 -77.54
N VAL A 854 -11.66 -57.32 -77.68
CA VAL A 854 -11.67 -55.92 -77.23
C VAL A 854 -11.30 -55.87 -75.76
N ALA A 855 -10.30 -55.04 -75.41
CA ALA A 855 -9.83 -54.90 -74.03
C ALA A 855 -11.00 -54.50 -73.11
N ASP A 856 -11.10 -55.17 -71.98
CA ASP A 856 -12.14 -54.97 -70.96
C ASP A 856 -12.26 -53.47 -70.59
N GLY A 857 -13.47 -52.91 -70.70
CA GLY A 857 -13.70 -51.46 -70.51
C GLY A 857 -13.24 -50.99 -69.13
N ASP A 858 -13.35 -51.86 -68.14
CA ASP A 858 -12.93 -51.62 -66.77
C ASP A 858 -11.40 -51.49 -66.63
N THR A 859 -10.58 -52.25 -67.36
CA THR A 859 -9.11 -52.15 -67.24
C THR A 859 -8.57 -50.86 -67.86
N ASN A 860 -9.15 -50.41 -68.97
CA ASN A 860 -8.85 -49.09 -69.54
C ASN A 860 -9.28 -47.96 -68.58
N ARG A 861 -10.46 -48.07 -67.97
CA ARG A 861 -10.94 -47.08 -66.99
C ARG A 861 -10.03 -46.99 -65.76
N LEU A 862 -9.55 -48.12 -65.23
CA LEU A 862 -8.57 -48.13 -64.13
C LEU A 862 -7.25 -47.47 -64.53
N LEU A 863 -6.76 -47.71 -65.74
CA LEU A 863 -5.53 -47.07 -66.24
C LEU A 863 -5.68 -45.55 -66.28
N TYR A 864 -6.76 -45.05 -66.88
CA TYR A 864 -7.01 -43.60 -66.96
C TYR A 864 -7.20 -42.97 -65.57
N LYS A 865 -7.89 -43.68 -64.64
CA LYS A 865 -8.04 -43.24 -63.25
C LYS A 865 -6.67 -43.02 -62.58
N TYR A 866 -5.78 -44.02 -62.61
CA TYR A 866 -4.46 -43.89 -61.98
C TYR A 866 -3.55 -42.91 -62.73
N MET A 867 -3.70 -42.78 -64.06
CA MET A 867 -2.95 -41.81 -64.85
C MET A 867 -3.33 -40.39 -64.46
N GLN A 868 -4.63 -40.16 -64.26
CA GLN A 868 -5.14 -38.88 -63.78
C GLN A 868 -4.72 -38.62 -62.33
N GLU A 869 -4.78 -39.61 -61.43
CA GLU A 869 -4.35 -39.49 -60.03
C GLU A 869 -2.85 -39.13 -59.92
N VAL A 870 -1.97 -39.78 -60.70
CA VAL A 870 -0.54 -39.44 -60.74
C VAL A 870 -0.32 -38.03 -61.30
N ARG A 871 -1.08 -37.65 -62.34
CA ARG A 871 -1.02 -36.30 -62.92
C ARG A 871 -1.47 -35.25 -61.91
N GLU A 872 -2.56 -35.49 -61.18
CA GLU A 872 -3.07 -34.62 -60.12
C GLU A 872 -2.09 -34.51 -58.96
N LEU A 873 -1.48 -35.61 -58.49
CA LEU A 873 -0.47 -35.54 -57.42
C LEU A 873 0.81 -34.82 -57.85
N ARG A 874 1.16 -34.88 -59.14
CA ARG A 874 2.29 -34.15 -59.73
C ARG A 874 2.00 -32.66 -59.91
N LEU A 875 0.78 -32.31 -60.33
CA LEU A 875 0.33 -30.93 -60.52
C LEU A 875 -0.11 -30.27 -59.20
N GLY A 876 -0.62 -31.03 -58.24
CA GLY A 876 -0.99 -30.59 -56.89
C GLY A 876 0.20 -30.01 -56.14
N ALA A 877 1.38 -30.59 -56.34
CA ALA A 877 2.66 -30.04 -55.85
C ALA A 877 3.03 -28.67 -56.47
N VAL A 878 2.38 -28.26 -57.56
CA VAL A 878 2.60 -27.00 -58.28
C VAL A 878 1.45 -26.00 -58.06
N THR A 879 0.24 -26.49 -57.76
CA THR A 879 -1.00 -25.69 -57.73
C THR A 879 -1.47 -25.29 -56.34
N GLU A 880 -1.16 -26.05 -55.27
CA GLU A 880 -1.60 -25.73 -53.91
C GLU A 880 -0.84 -24.56 -53.24
N GLY A 881 0.15 -23.95 -53.90
CA GLY A 881 0.84 -22.74 -53.40
C GLY A 881 1.71 -22.93 -52.14
N GLU A 882 1.51 -24.00 -51.36
CA GLU A 882 2.39 -24.38 -50.27
C GLU A 882 3.63 -25.09 -50.83
N ASN A 883 4.76 -24.38 -50.85
CA ASN A 883 6.11 -24.88 -51.14
C ASN A 883 6.60 -25.93 -50.11
N THR A 884 5.74 -26.81 -49.58
CA THR A 884 6.07 -27.84 -48.60
C THR A 884 7.27 -28.68 -49.05
N VAL A 885 7.28 -29.09 -50.32
CA VAL A 885 8.37 -29.85 -50.95
C VAL A 885 9.66 -29.02 -51.02
N ALA A 886 9.58 -27.77 -51.48
CA ALA A 886 10.76 -26.92 -51.65
C ALA A 886 11.36 -26.49 -50.31
N MET A 887 10.50 -26.20 -49.33
CA MET A 887 10.88 -25.77 -47.98
C MET A 887 11.46 -26.93 -47.16
N VAL A 888 10.89 -28.13 -47.24
CA VAL A 888 11.48 -29.34 -46.64
C VAL A 888 12.82 -29.68 -47.30
N ARG A 889 12.94 -29.54 -48.63
CA ARG A 889 14.23 -29.69 -49.31
C ARG A 889 15.25 -28.65 -48.89
N GLN A 890 14.83 -27.39 -48.74
CA GLN A 890 15.70 -26.33 -48.25
C GLN A 890 16.19 -26.65 -46.83
N TRP A 891 15.30 -27.02 -45.91
CA TRP A 891 15.71 -27.43 -44.56
C TRP A 891 16.60 -28.66 -44.55
N HIS A 892 16.35 -29.63 -45.44
CA HIS A 892 17.22 -30.79 -45.58
C HIS A 892 18.63 -30.39 -46.02
N ARG A 893 18.75 -29.49 -46.99
CA ARG A 893 20.05 -28.93 -47.40
C ARG A 893 20.72 -28.15 -46.29
N ASP A 894 20.00 -27.24 -45.66
CA ASP A 894 20.57 -26.32 -44.67
C ASP A 894 20.97 -27.03 -43.36
N ALA A 895 20.25 -28.10 -42.98
CA ALA A 895 20.48 -28.79 -41.71
C ALA A 895 21.13 -30.17 -41.84
N ILE A 896 20.71 -31.01 -42.79
CA ILE A 896 21.08 -32.44 -42.83
C ILE A 896 22.36 -32.66 -43.67
N GLU A 897 22.51 -32.00 -44.82
CA GLU A 897 23.73 -32.10 -45.64
C GLU A 897 25.02 -31.75 -44.88
N PRO A 898 25.11 -30.66 -44.08
CA PRO A 898 26.34 -30.35 -43.34
C PRO A 898 26.64 -31.38 -42.23
N ILE A 899 25.62 -31.94 -41.58
CA ILE A 899 25.81 -33.00 -40.57
C ILE A 899 26.32 -34.29 -41.23
N LEU A 900 25.76 -34.64 -42.39
CA LEU A 900 26.23 -35.77 -43.20
C LEU A 900 27.66 -35.55 -43.69
N ALA A 901 27.98 -34.37 -44.20
CA ALA A 901 29.32 -34.03 -44.64
C ALA A 901 30.33 -34.12 -43.48
N HIS A 902 29.96 -33.64 -42.29
CA HIS A 902 30.80 -33.74 -41.10
C HIS A 902 31.03 -35.18 -40.66
N THR A 903 29.97 -35.99 -40.59
CA THR A 903 30.08 -37.42 -40.23
C THR A 903 30.84 -38.23 -41.28
N HIS A 904 30.66 -37.93 -42.58
CA HIS A 904 31.47 -38.52 -43.65
C HIS A 904 32.94 -38.15 -43.53
N ALA A 905 33.27 -36.89 -43.24
CA ALA A 905 34.65 -36.46 -43.03
C ALA A 905 35.29 -37.15 -41.81
N GLN A 906 34.52 -37.31 -40.72
CA GLN A 906 34.99 -38.01 -39.53
C GLN A 906 35.22 -39.50 -39.81
N ARG A 907 34.29 -40.16 -40.52
CA ARG A 907 34.45 -41.55 -40.95
C ARG A 907 35.70 -41.72 -41.82
N ASN A 908 35.89 -40.87 -42.82
CA ASN A 908 37.04 -40.97 -43.72
C ASN A 908 38.36 -40.80 -42.94
N LYS A 909 38.45 -39.85 -42.00
CA LYS A 909 39.61 -39.74 -41.10
C LYS A 909 39.88 -41.02 -40.31
N THR A 910 38.85 -41.66 -39.76
CA THR A 910 39.04 -42.93 -39.03
C THR A 910 39.51 -44.06 -39.94
N VAL A 911 39.03 -44.11 -41.19
CA VAL A 911 39.47 -45.10 -42.18
C VAL A 911 40.94 -44.85 -42.56
N ASP A 912 41.32 -43.60 -42.84
CA ASP A 912 42.70 -43.24 -43.17
C ASP A 912 43.66 -43.55 -42.02
N GLU A 913 43.24 -43.34 -40.77
CA GLU A 913 44.02 -43.67 -39.59
C GLU A 913 44.20 -45.19 -39.42
N LEU A 914 43.14 -45.98 -39.69
CA LEU A 914 43.20 -47.44 -39.72
C LEU A 914 44.14 -47.94 -40.82
N GLU A 915 44.07 -47.36 -42.02
CA GLU A 915 44.93 -47.73 -43.15
C GLU A 915 46.41 -47.44 -42.84
N LYS A 916 46.71 -46.28 -42.24
CA LYS A 916 48.07 -45.98 -41.75
C LYS A 916 48.56 -47.00 -40.72
N LYS A 917 47.71 -47.41 -39.77
CA LYS A 917 48.06 -48.44 -38.77
C LYS A 917 48.32 -49.79 -39.44
N ILE A 918 47.52 -50.17 -40.43
CA ILE A 918 47.71 -51.41 -41.21
C ILE A 918 49.03 -51.37 -41.99
N LEU A 919 49.35 -50.24 -42.63
CA LEU A 919 50.62 -50.05 -43.34
C LEU A 919 51.81 -50.14 -42.38
N GLN A 920 51.73 -49.49 -41.22
CA GLN A 920 52.76 -49.61 -40.18
C GLN A 920 52.94 -51.06 -39.72
N ILE A 921 51.87 -51.81 -39.48
CA ILE A 921 51.93 -53.23 -39.13
C ILE A 921 52.57 -54.04 -40.26
N ARG A 922 52.22 -53.76 -41.52
CA ARG A 922 52.79 -54.42 -42.69
C ARG A 922 54.29 -54.14 -42.84
N ASP A 923 54.72 -52.92 -42.57
CA ASP A 923 56.12 -52.53 -42.60
C ASP A 923 56.89 -53.17 -41.44
N LEU A 924 56.31 -53.21 -40.25
CA LEU A 924 56.86 -53.93 -39.10
C LEU A 924 56.98 -55.44 -39.38
N ALA A 925 55.96 -56.04 -40.02
CA ALA A 925 56.01 -57.43 -40.46
C ALA A 925 57.10 -57.68 -41.52
N ARG A 926 57.30 -56.74 -42.45
CA ARG A 926 58.42 -56.81 -43.42
C ARG A 926 59.77 -56.70 -42.75
N VAL A 927 59.93 -55.81 -41.77
CA VAL A 927 61.17 -55.68 -40.98
C VAL A 927 61.43 -56.96 -40.18
N ILE A 928 60.43 -57.51 -39.51
CA ILE A 928 60.53 -58.79 -38.79
C ILE A 928 60.92 -59.92 -39.76
N HIS A 929 60.31 -59.97 -40.94
CA HIS A 929 60.65 -60.98 -41.95
C HIS A 929 62.08 -60.81 -42.48
N GLY A 930 62.52 -59.57 -42.70
CA GLY A 930 63.89 -59.21 -43.06
C GLY A 930 64.90 -59.69 -42.01
N ILE A 931 64.68 -59.36 -40.74
CA ILE A 931 65.50 -59.82 -39.60
C ILE A 931 65.60 -61.35 -39.58
N ARG A 932 64.47 -62.04 -39.79
CA ARG A 932 64.40 -63.51 -39.81
C ARG A 932 65.14 -64.13 -41.00
N SER A 933 65.20 -63.44 -42.14
CA SER A 933 65.87 -63.90 -43.36
C SER A 933 67.39 -63.66 -43.37
N THR A 934 67.89 -62.70 -42.60
CA THR A 934 69.32 -62.33 -42.58
C THR A 934 70.19 -63.14 -41.63
N GLY A 935 69.64 -64.10 -40.87
CA GLY A 935 70.45 -65.07 -40.11
C GLY A 935 71.56 -64.47 -39.24
N ARG A 936 71.33 -63.29 -38.64
CA ARG A 936 72.18 -62.74 -37.58
C ARG A 936 71.37 -62.75 -36.29
N THR A 937 71.75 -63.67 -35.41
CA THR A 937 71.46 -63.62 -33.97
C THR A 937 71.95 -62.32 -33.38
#